data_AF-A0A3D3VBK0-F1
#
_entry.id   AF-A0A3D3VBK0-F1
#
_cell.length_a   1.000
_cell.length_b   1.000
_cell.length_c   1.000
_cell.angle_alpha   90.00
_cell.angle_beta   90.00
_cell.angle_gamma   90.00
#
_symmetry.space_group_name_H-M   'P 1'
#
loop_
_entity.id
_entity.type
_entity.pdbx_description
1 polymer ?
#
loop_
_entity_poly.entity_id
_entity_poly.type
_entity_poly.pdbx_seq_one_letter_code
_entity_poly.pdbx_strand_id
1 'polypeptide(L)'
;MVAGSAIADSAPSLGSGANINVTIKQGGVVNVGGTVAGDATAIQRIGSTTASQISGLKETVNATNAINVGGSLGGAAYAKQEIGAADAKAVSNTSLNATVQTAVNAGVGVSGQSRVTQEVAAISGSRADGDSASVGATTLVNASGSVAGSGEATQNIGAINADRSKTSSTDVNVKTAINVGVTLAGASNATQNVGVVGGESATGDSTTVRAVTLTNAGAALAGSATATQGIGEIAATTSKNNKVDVTLTSATNAGAAIAGQSKADQSIGFIGGDKVDNSSVTVTLKSATNASAGLAASASATQSIGVLDATTASGNTIGVNANDIVNAGAALSGAASSDQQVSVIASTTAKDDTINVRASNITNVGASIAGSANAVQAIGEIAGGTVSHSSVSVDASGDLVNAGGSLAGAASSSQGIGEIVSTNASEVKIAVNLRSASSAGAGLLGSGTSVQEIGVVDSKTASNDTVTVNMRTASGTAVGVLGKGSSLEQVGYVSGDVARNDLINVTVGDVTASAAGSETSAVVQLGVILSSQSAGDRVTVNVGSAYSDAYGISSNATTNVGVVEGTGRTNLNVTVGEIQTKSIGVRSVATNDIALIKGQADVTETVTVGNITNESYSISSQALVHIGTVADGTHGVVKAAIKTGDIHNEVGGDANAKSVVYVGNVMEQKQGTSDIKISTGNLSSSIYASLGGLSGIEIGNVKADHGARVNVSTGSQSATAAACVGKVGCLSELVGKKNCIMIGNVGLKSHCGDTDLIEEAIKELEKLGYEIENGVVKLAKEVDNDLKKAGHAISHFFSSIF
;
A
#
# COMPACT_ATOMS: atom_id res chain seq x y z
N MET A 1 -43.06 -16.76 30.20
CA MET A 1 -42.97 -16.63 31.68
C MET A 1 -42.34 -15.28 31.99
N VAL A 2 -42.98 -14.47 32.83
CA VAL A 2 -42.59 -13.08 33.13
C VAL A 2 -41.36 -13.08 34.03
N ALA A 3 -40.21 -12.67 33.51
CA ALA A 3 -39.10 -12.18 34.32
C ALA A 3 -39.36 -10.69 34.59
N GLY A 4 -39.34 -10.29 35.86
CA GLY A 4 -39.72 -8.95 36.31
C GLY A 4 -38.92 -7.87 35.59
N SER A 5 -39.62 -7.09 34.77
CA SER A 5 -39.12 -5.90 34.11
C SER A 5 -39.65 -4.67 34.86
N ALA A 6 -38.76 -3.87 35.43
CA ALA A 6 -39.10 -2.49 35.77
C ALA A 6 -39.17 -1.72 34.44
N ILE A 7 -40.33 -1.73 33.78
CA ILE A 7 -40.59 -0.93 32.58
C ILE A 7 -41.19 0.38 33.07
N ALA A 8 -40.40 1.46 33.06
CA ALA A 8 -40.94 2.82 33.14
C ALA A 8 -41.34 3.24 31.72
N ASP A 9 -42.45 2.68 31.21
CA ASP A 9 -42.94 3.03 29.88
C ASP A 9 -43.54 4.44 29.95
N SER A 10 -42.83 5.42 29.39
CA SER A 10 -43.23 6.83 29.25
C SER A 10 -43.35 7.66 30.55
N ALA A 11 -42.24 7.84 31.27
CA ALA A 11 -42.13 8.94 32.23
C ALA A 11 -41.84 10.28 31.51
N PRO A 12 -42.53 11.39 31.86
CA PRO A 12 -42.35 12.68 31.19
C PRO A 12 -40.95 13.26 31.36
N SER A 13 -40.22 12.91 32.42
CA SER A 13 -38.81 13.22 32.65
C SER A 13 -38.28 12.36 33.81
N LEU A 14 -37.12 11.74 33.66
CA LEU A 14 -36.40 11.13 34.79
C LEU A 14 -35.43 12.18 35.39
N GLY A 15 -35.80 12.72 36.54
CA GLY A 15 -35.07 13.79 37.24
C GLY A 15 -33.76 13.33 37.89
N SER A 16 -32.96 14.31 38.35
CA SER A 16 -31.62 14.12 38.88
C SER A 16 -31.54 13.10 40.03
N GLY A 17 -30.70 12.07 39.87
CA GLY A 17 -30.28 11.18 40.95
C GLY A 17 -30.99 9.82 41.03
N ALA A 18 -31.70 9.39 39.98
CA ALA A 18 -32.25 8.05 39.91
C ALA A 18 -31.13 6.99 39.98
N ASN A 19 -31.29 5.98 40.84
CA ASN A 19 -30.35 4.88 40.99
C ASN A 19 -31.09 3.54 40.82
N ILE A 20 -30.75 2.82 39.76
CA ILE A 20 -31.30 1.51 39.42
C ILE A 20 -30.18 0.48 39.59
N ASN A 21 -30.41 -0.50 40.46
CA ASN A 21 -29.46 -1.60 40.68
C ASN A 21 -30.16 -2.94 40.47
N VAL A 22 -29.75 -3.67 39.43
CA VAL A 22 -30.25 -5.00 39.08
C VAL A 22 -29.14 -6.01 39.32
N THR A 23 -29.36 -6.96 40.24
CA THR A 23 -28.37 -7.99 40.60
C THR A 23 -28.97 -9.39 40.51
N ILE A 24 -28.36 -10.28 39.72
CA ILE A 24 -28.82 -11.63 39.42
C ILE A 24 -27.68 -12.63 39.67
N LYS A 25 -27.62 -13.19 40.88
CA LYS A 25 -26.45 -13.96 41.38
C LYS A 25 -26.48 -15.46 41.07
N GLN A 26 -27.64 -16.11 41.03
CA GLN A 26 -27.78 -17.55 40.77
C GLN A 26 -28.93 -17.82 39.78
N GLY A 27 -28.76 -18.79 38.87
CA GLY A 27 -29.80 -19.25 37.94
C GLY A 27 -29.86 -18.54 36.58
N GLY A 28 -29.35 -17.31 36.47
CA GLY A 28 -29.40 -16.52 35.23
C GLY A 28 -30.81 -16.08 34.82
N VAL A 29 -30.92 -15.24 33.79
CA VAL A 29 -32.19 -14.91 33.13
C VAL A 29 -32.26 -15.65 31.82
N VAL A 30 -33.27 -16.50 31.63
CA VAL A 30 -33.48 -17.26 30.40
C VAL A 30 -34.82 -16.86 29.79
N ASN A 31 -34.80 -16.38 28.55
CA ASN A 31 -35.98 -16.11 27.74
C ASN A 31 -35.92 -16.95 26.47
N VAL A 32 -36.99 -17.70 26.17
CA VAL A 32 -37.08 -18.55 24.99
C VAL A 32 -38.43 -18.31 24.33
N GLY A 33 -38.41 -17.92 23.06
CA GLY A 33 -39.58 -17.78 22.20
C GLY A 33 -39.48 -18.74 21.01
N GLY A 34 -40.56 -19.45 20.69
CA GLY A 34 -40.58 -20.43 19.61
C GLY A 34 -41.95 -20.52 18.95
N THR A 35 -42.00 -20.69 17.63
CA THR A 35 -43.24 -21.03 16.91
C THR A 35 -43.00 -22.00 15.75
N VAL A 36 -44.03 -22.79 15.42
CA VAL A 36 -44.04 -23.67 14.25
C VAL A 36 -44.57 -22.94 13.01
N ALA A 37 -45.55 -22.05 13.18
CA ALA A 37 -46.15 -21.24 12.12
C ALA A 37 -46.28 -19.77 12.59
N GLY A 38 -45.90 -18.82 11.73
CA GLY A 38 -45.86 -17.39 12.05
C GLY A 38 -44.52 -16.91 12.63
N ASP A 39 -44.50 -15.68 13.13
CA ASP A 39 -43.28 -15.04 13.64
C ASP A 39 -43.06 -15.33 15.12
N ALA A 40 -41.81 -15.59 15.51
CA ALA A 40 -41.40 -15.74 16.91
C ALA A 40 -40.61 -14.50 17.34
N THR A 41 -41.02 -13.89 18.46
CA THR A 41 -40.34 -12.73 19.05
C THR A 41 -39.92 -13.03 20.48
N ALA A 42 -38.62 -12.93 20.76
CA ALA A 42 -38.01 -13.09 22.08
C ALA A 42 -37.29 -11.79 22.47
N ILE A 43 -37.87 -11.01 23.38
CA ILE A 43 -37.30 -9.76 23.89
C ILE A 43 -36.92 -9.92 25.36
N GLN A 44 -35.64 -9.71 25.68
CA GLN A 44 -35.12 -9.69 27.06
C GLN A 44 -34.50 -8.33 27.35
N ARG A 45 -34.95 -7.68 28.43
CA ARG A 45 -34.42 -6.39 28.91
C ARG A 45 -33.99 -6.52 30.37
N ILE A 46 -32.75 -6.20 30.69
CA ILE A 46 -32.18 -6.26 32.04
C ILE A 46 -31.52 -4.92 32.34
N GLY A 47 -32.21 -4.05 33.10
CA GLY A 47 -31.81 -2.65 33.21
C GLY A 47 -32.00 -1.93 31.88
N SER A 48 -33.15 -1.28 31.72
CA SER A 48 -33.44 -0.48 30.53
C SER A 48 -34.37 0.65 30.93
N THR A 49 -33.98 1.88 30.61
CA THR A 49 -34.65 3.10 30.99
C THR A 49 -34.99 3.91 29.75
N THR A 50 -36.28 4.20 29.55
CA THR A 50 -36.76 5.05 28.44
C THR A 50 -37.53 6.23 29.00
N ALA A 51 -37.18 7.46 28.61
CA ALA A 51 -37.87 8.67 29.06
C ALA A 51 -37.76 9.79 28.01
N SER A 52 -38.52 10.89 28.15
CA SER A 52 -38.32 12.04 27.26
C SER A 52 -36.98 12.75 27.50
N GLN A 53 -36.54 12.76 28.77
CA GLN A 53 -35.27 13.30 29.25
C GLN A 53 -34.75 12.44 30.40
N ILE A 54 -33.44 12.20 30.43
CA ILE A 54 -32.74 11.50 31.51
C ILE A 54 -31.60 12.41 32.01
N SER A 55 -31.53 12.64 33.31
CA SER A 55 -30.41 13.37 33.91
C SER A 55 -29.96 12.73 35.22
N GLY A 56 -28.66 12.49 35.38
CA GLY A 56 -28.08 11.98 36.63
C GLY A 56 -28.46 10.54 36.95
N LEU A 57 -28.82 9.72 35.95
CA LEU A 57 -29.16 8.31 36.13
C LEU A 57 -27.89 7.51 36.46
N LYS A 58 -27.96 6.65 37.48
CA LYS A 58 -26.95 5.62 37.75
C LYS A 58 -27.63 4.26 37.63
N GLU A 59 -27.29 3.51 36.60
CA GLU A 59 -27.81 2.17 36.36
C GLU A 59 -26.68 1.16 36.46
N THR A 60 -26.83 0.16 37.33
CA THR A 60 -25.88 -0.93 37.50
C THR A 60 -26.59 -2.26 37.29
N VAL A 61 -26.10 -3.04 36.34
CA VAL A 61 -26.56 -4.40 36.06
C VAL A 61 -25.44 -5.37 36.38
N ASN A 62 -25.68 -6.33 37.27
CA ASN A 62 -24.77 -7.41 37.58
C ASN A 62 -25.47 -8.75 37.40
N ALA A 63 -25.12 -9.50 36.35
CA ALA A 63 -25.75 -10.77 36.03
C ALA A 63 -24.72 -11.88 35.80
N THR A 64 -24.96 -13.05 36.37
CA THR A 64 -24.13 -14.24 36.05
C THR A 64 -24.39 -14.68 34.61
N ASN A 65 -25.64 -14.97 34.26
CA ASN A 65 -26.02 -15.41 32.91
C ASN A 65 -27.26 -14.66 32.40
N ALA A 66 -27.25 -14.26 31.13
CA ALA A 66 -28.39 -13.69 30.42
C ALA A 66 -28.55 -14.37 29.06
N ILE A 67 -29.57 -15.21 28.90
CA ILE A 67 -29.80 -16.03 27.72
C ILE A 67 -31.14 -15.65 27.09
N ASN A 68 -31.14 -15.30 25.81
CA ASN A 68 -32.31 -14.98 25.00
C ASN A 68 -32.27 -15.79 23.70
N VAL A 69 -33.31 -16.57 23.42
CA VAL A 69 -33.36 -17.45 22.24
C VAL A 69 -34.70 -17.31 21.53
N GLY A 70 -34.68 -17.06 20.22
CA GLY A 70 -35.85 -17.05 19.34
C GLY A 70 -35.75 -18.15 18.27
N GLY A 71 -36.87 -18.81 17.95
CA GLY A 71 -36.90 -19.83 16.89
C GLY A 71 -38.21 -19.86 16.11
N SER A 72 -38.15 -19.96 14.78
CA SER A 72 -39.35 -20.17 13.95
C SER A 72 -39.10 -21.18 12.83
N LEU A 73 -40.07 -22.08 12.60
CA LEU A 73 -40.09 -22.99 11.46
C LEU A 73 -40.77 -22.39 10.22
N GLY A 74 -41.89 -21.67 10.42
CA GLY A 74 -42.79 -21.22 9.35
C GLY A 74 -42.81 -19.71 9.09
N GLY A 75 -42.11 -18.90 9.88
CA GLY A 75 -42.07 -17.43 9.75
C GLY A 75 -40.75 -16.84 10.23
N ALA A 76 -40.72 -15.56 10.58
CA ALA A 76 -39.52 -14.87 11.01
C ALA A 76 -39.18 -15.14 12.49
N ALA A 77 -37.89 -15.08 12.84
CA ALA A 77 -37.40 -15.19 14.21
C ALA A 77 -36.70 -13.89 14.63
N TYR A 78 -37.23 -13.22 15.65
CA TYR A 78 -36.72 -11.97 16.19
C TYR A 78 -36.24 -12.18 17.62
N ALA A 79 -34.96 -11.95 17.89
CA ALA A 79 -34.38 -12.05 19.24
C ALA A 79 -33.67 -10.74 19.63
N LYS A 80 -34.24 -9.96 20.54
CA LYS A 80 -33.63 -8.72 21.07
C LYS A 80 -33.23 -8.89 22.53
N GLN A 81 -31.96 -8.64 22.84
CA GLN A 81 -31.43 -8.63 24.21
C GLN A 81 -30.83 -7.26 24.51
N GLU A 82 -31.35 -6.57 25.54
CA GLU A 82 -30.84 -5.30 26.04
C GLU A 82 -30.38 -5.49 27.49
N ILE A 83 -29.12 -5.14 27.79
CA ILE A 83 -28.55 -5.23 29.14
C ILE A 83 -27.89 -3.89 29.49
N GLY A 84 -28.54 -3.10 30.33
CA GLY A 84 -28.13 -1.71 30.59
C GLY A 84 -28.39 -0.84 29.38
N ALA A 85 -29.54 -0.18 29.31
CA ALA A 85 -29.87 0.70 28.20
C ALA A 85 -30.53 1.99 28.69
N ALA A 86 -30.20 3.12 28.07
CA ALA A 86 -30.85 4.41 28.31
C ALA A 86 -31.22 5.06 26.98
N ASP A 87 -32.50 5.35 26.80
CA ASP A 87 -33.02 5.99 25.59
C ASP A 87 -33.87 7.22 25.95
N ALA A 88 -33.45 8.39 25.48
CA ALA A 88 -34.20 9.62 25.66
C ALA A 88 -33.84 10.68 24.62
N LYS A 89 -34.69 11.70 24.43
CA LYS A 89 -34.32 12.82 23.56
C LYS A 89 -33.08 13.55 24.08
N ALA A 90 -32.90 13.69 25.38
CA ALA A 90 -31.70 14.24 25.99
C ALA A 90 -31.25 13.40 27.18
N VAL A 91 -29.97 13.04 27.21
CA VAL A 91 -29.30 12.31 28.27
C VAL A 91 -28.16 13.18 28.81
N SER A 92 -27.96 13.19 30.13
CA SER A 92 -26.85 13.91 30.75
C SER A 92 -26.44 13.30 32.09
N ASN A 93 -25.15 13.33 32.41
CA ASN A 93 -24.56 12.82 33.65
C ASN A 93 -25.05 11.40 34.01
N THR A 94 -25.27 10.57 32.99
CA THR A 94 -25.79 9.21 33.12
C THR A 94 -24.65 8.21 33.15
N SER A 95 -24.74 7.22 34.03
CA SER A 95 -23.75 6.14 34.13
C SER A 95 -24.45 4.80 34.04
N LEU A 96 -24.17 4.07 32.97
CA LEU A 96 -24.56 2.67 32.78
C LEU A 96 -23.36 1.79 33.06
N ASN A 97 -23.50 0.85 33.97
CA ASN A 97 -22.48 -0.17 34.26
C ASN A 97 -23.08 -1.56 34.16
N ALA A 98 -22.75 -2.30 33.11
CA ALA A 98 -23.20 -3.66 32.87
C ALA A 98 -22.05 -4.66 33.09
N THR A 99 -22.11 -5.42 34.17
CA THR A 99 -21.20 -6.53 34.45
C THR A 99 -21.94 -7.85 34.23
N VAL A 100 -21.52 -8.64 33.23
CA VAL A 100 -22.16 -9.93 32.89
C VAL A 100 -21.11 -11.01 32.70
N GLN A 101 -21.19 -12.14 33.41
CA GLN A 101 -20.24 -13.23 33.13
C GLN A 101 -20.49 -13.80 31.72
N THR A 102 -21.72 -14.22 31.42
CA THR A 102 -22.11 -14.74 30.10
C THR A 102 -23.43 -14.13 29.60
N ALA A 103 -23.44 -13.54 28.41
CA ALA A 103 -24.68 -13.17 27.70
C ALA A 103 -24.76 -13.87 26.34
N VAL A 104 -25.90 -14.50 26.06
CA VAL A 104 -26.18 -15.18 24.79
C VAL A 104 -27.50 -14.68 24.23
N ASN A 105 -27.48 -14.21 22.99
CA ASN A 105 -28.66 -13.89 22.20
C ASN A 105 -28.62 -14.69 20.90
N ALA A 106 -29.63 -15.51 20.65
CA ALA A 106 -29.64 -16.41 19.50
C ALA A 106 -31.00 -16.43 18.79
N GLY A 107 -30.97 -16.58 17.47
CA GLY A 107 -32.14 -16.67 16.61
C GLY A 107 -31.97 -17.72 15.52
N VAL A 108 -33.01 -18.53 15.26
CA VAL A 108 -33.04 -19.47 14.13
C VAL A 108 -34.36 -19.39 13.38
N GLY A 109 -34.32 -19.16 12.07
CA GLY A 109 -35.49 -19.17 11.16
C GLY A 109 -35.33 -20.20 10.04
N VAL A 110 -36.34 -21.03 9.76
CA VAL A 110 -36.25 -22.01 8.66
C VAL A 110 -36.81 -21.46 7.35
N SER A 111 -38.06 -21.00 7.31
CA SER A 111 -38.67 -20.46 6.09
C SER A 111 -38.71 -18.93 6.03
N GLY A 112 -38.04 -18.23 6.94
CA GLY A 112 -38.09 -16.78 7.07
C GLY A 112 -36.81 -16.15 7.66
N GLN A 113 -36.83 -14.82 7.77
CA GLN A 113 -35.74 -14.01 8.30
C GLN A 113 -35.44 -14.34 9.77
N SER A 114 -34.16 -14.40 10.15
CA SER A 114 -33.71 -14.43 11.53
C SER A 114 -32.96 -13.16 11.85
N ARG A 115 -33.50 -12.32 12.74
CA ARG A 115 -32.87 -11.05 13.16
C ARG A 115 -32.61 -11.03 14.65
N VAL A 116 -31.35 -10.81 15.02
CA VAL A 116 -30.83 -11.00 16.37
C VAL A 116 -30.03 -9.76 16.77
N THR A 117 -30.52 -9.01 17.76
CA THR A 117 -29.93 -7.74 18.23
C THR A 117 -29.55 -7.84 19.70
N GLN A 118 -28.26 -7.68 20.02
CA GLN A 118 -27.74 -7.63 21.39
C GLN A 118 -27.13 -6.26 21.67
N GLU A 119 -27.64 -5.58 22.70
CA GLU A 119 -27.19 -4.27 23.17
C GLU A 119 -26.75 -4.41 24.63
N VAL A 120 -25.49 -4.05 24.93
CA VAL A 120 -24.94 -4.09 26.29
C VAL A 120 -24.33 -2.73 26.61
N ALA A 121 -24.87 -2.02 27.61
CA ALA A 121 -24.56 -0.63 27.95
C ALA A 121 -24.68 0.31 26.73
N ALA A 122 -25.92 0.62 26.33
CA ALA A 122 -26.21 1.51 25.21
C ALA A 122 -26.94 2.79 25.68
N ILE A 123 -26.46 3.95 25.22
CA ILE A 123 -27.09 5.26 25.44
C ILE A 123 -27.49 5.84 24.09
N SER A 124 -28.73 6.28 23.94
CA SER A 124 -29.23 6.95 22.74
C SER A 124 -29.96 8.26 23.06
N GLY A 125 -29.76 9.28 22.22
CA GLY A 125 -30.50 10.55 22.29
C GLY A 125 -30.00 11.64 21.35
N SER A 126 -30.61 12.83 21.36
CA SER A 126 -30.09 13.99 20.57
C SER A 126 -28.96 14.75 21.27
N ARG A 127 -28.74 14.46 22.56
CA ARG A 127 -27.67 15.05 23.36
C ARG A 127 -27.21 14.06 24.43
N ALA A 128 -25.90 13.89 24.56
CA ALA A 128 -25.22 13.18 25.63
C ALA A 128 -24.15 14.12 26.24
N ASP A 129 -24.12 14.29 27.56
CA ASP A 129 -23.20 15.24 28.22
C ASP A 129 -22.75 14.68 29.58
N GLY A 130 -21.48 14.30 29.69
CA GLY A 130 -20.93 13.66 30.87
C GLY A 130 -21.45 12.23 31.07
N ASP A 131 -21.84 11.55 29.99
CA ASP A 131 -22.41 10.22 30.05
C ASP A 131 -21.33 9.13 29.99
N SER A 132 -21.57 7.99 30.64
CA SER A 132 -20.65 6.86 30.70
C SER A 132 -21.37 5.54 30.46
N ALA A 133 -20.83 4.73 29.54
CA ALA A 133 -21.29 3.37 29.27
C ALA A 133 -20.14 2.39 29.51
N SER A 134 -20.22 1.61 30.58
CA SER A 134 -19.20 0.66 31.00
C SER A 134 -19.70 -0.78 30.90
N VAL A 135 -18.88 -1.66 30.31
CA VAL A 135 -19.17 -3.09 30.16
C VAL A 135 -18.03 -3.92 30.73
N GLY A 136 -18.35 -4.86 31.61
CA GLY A 136 -17.45 -5.92 32.04
C GLY A 136 -18.04 -7.28 31.69
N ALA A 137 -17.41 -8.06 30.81
CA ALA A 137 -17.90 -9.40 30.50
C ALA A 137 -16.84 -10.49 30.28
N THR A 138 -17.20 -11.75 30.58
CA THR A 138 -16.35 -12.87 30.15
C THR A 138 -16.70 -13.31 28.74
N THR A 139 -17.99 -13.49 28.45
CA THR A 139 -18.42 -13.99 27.13
C THR A 139 -19.73 -13.34 26.69
N LEU A 140 -19.73 -12.77 25.50
CA LEU A 140 -20.91 -12.22 24.83
C LEU A 140 -21.07 -12.95 23.49
N VAL A 141 -22.25 -13.52 23.23
CA VAL A 141 -22.56 -14.23 21.98
C VAL A 141 -23.84 -13.68 21.40
N ASN A 142 -23.80 -13.30 20.13
CA ASN A 142 -24.95 -12.90 19.33
C ASN A 142 -24.94 -13.72 18.04
N ALA A 143 -25.97 -14.53 17.81
CA ALA A 143 -25.96 -15.48 16.70
C ALA A 143 -27.31 -15.54 15.97
N SER A 144 -27.31 -15.39 14.65
CA SER A 144 -28.47 -15.60 13.80
C SER A 144 -28.22 -16.72 12.80
N GLY A 145 -29.23 -17.55 12.58
CA GLY A 145 -29.22 -18.61 11.58
C GLY A 145 -30.51 -18.59 10.77
N SER A 146 -30.41 -18.67 9.45
CA SER A 146 -31.56 -18.85 8.57
C SER A 146 -31.35 -19.96 7.53
N VAL A 147 -32.40 -20.70 7.17
CA VAL A 147 -32.37 -21.62 6.02
C VAL A 147 -32.84 -20.90 4.74
N ALA A 148 -33.92 -20.13 4.81
CA ALA A 148 -34.40 -19.29 3.72
C ALA A 148 -34.76 -17.88 4.22
N GLY A 149 -34.27 -16.84 3.55
CA GLY A 149 -34.44 -15.44 3.95
C GLY A 149 -33.12 -14.78 4.37
N SER A 150 -33.18 -13.75 5.20
CA SER A 150 -31.98 -13.08 5.72
C SER A 150 -31.59 -13.54 7.14
N GLY A 151 -30.29 -13.67 7.39
CA GLY A 151 -29.72 -13.87 8.72
C GLY A 151 -29.01 -12.60 9.18
N GLU A 152 -29.58 -11.88 10.13
CA GLU A 152 -29.08 -10.60 10.62
C GLU A 152 -28.66 -10.71 12.10
N ALA A 153 -27.40 -10.41 12.39
CA ALA A 153 -26.84 -10.40 13.74
C ALA A 153 -26.19 -9.04 14.02
N THR A 154 -26.80 -8.25 14.91
CA THR A 154 -26.28 -6.94 15.33
C THR A 154 -25.89 -6.99 16.81
N GLN A 155 -24.63 -6.70 17.12
CA GLN A 155 -24.11 -6.66 18.48
C GLN A 155 -23.47 -5.30 18.76
N ASN A 156 -24.01 -4.56 19.74
CA ASN A 156 -23.50 -3.27 20.20
C ASN A 156 -23.06 -3.40 21.67
N ILE A 157 -21.79 -3.12 21.96
CA ILE A 157 -21.20 -3.27 23.30
C ILE A 157 -20.55 -1.93 23.67
N GLY A 158 -21.10 -1.24 24.68
CA GLY A 158 -20.61 0.08 25.10
C GLY A 158 -20.77 1.11 23.99
N ALA A 159 -21.99 1.61 23.81
CA ALA A 159 -22.32 2.54 22.73
C ALA A 159 -22.99 3.81 23.26
N ILE A 160 -22.58 4.96 22.73
CA ILE A 160 -23.22 6.26 22.95
C ILE A 160 -23.55 6.82 21.57
N ASN A 161 -24.83 6.85 21.21
CA ASN A 161 -25.28 7.40 19.94
C ASN A 161 -26.06 8.69 20.20
N ALA A 162 -25.42 9.83 19.99
CA ALA A 162 -26.09 11.12 20.15
C ALA A 162 -25.61 12.22 19.22
N ASP A 163 -26.54 12.99 18.63
CA ASP A 163 -26.23 14.11 17.73
C ASP A 163 -25.16 15.05 18.33
N ARG A 164 -25.17 15.25 19.65
CA ARG A 164 -24.14 16.04 20.33
C ARG A 164 -23.66 15.33 21.57
N SER A 165 -22.38 15.00 21.61
CA SER A 165 -21.69 14.40 22.75
C SER A 165 -20.61 15.34 23.31
N LYS A 166 -20.49 15.38 24.64
CA LYS A 166 -19.46 16.13 25.34
C LYS A 166 -19.00 15.40 26.59
N THR A 167 -17.69 15.24 26.74
CA THR A 167 -17.06 14.61 27.90
C THR A 167 -17.66 13.25 28.25
N SER A 168 -18.13 12.52 27.24
CA SER A 168 -18.74 11.20 27.36
C SER A 168 -17.69 10.11 27.24
N SER A 169 -17.95 8.94 27.80
CA SER A 169 -17.00 7.83 27.80
C SER A 169 -17.63 6.46 27.59
N THR A 170 -16.97 5.62 26.80
CA THR A 170 -17.22 4.18 26.76
C THR A 170 -16.01 3.43 27.32
N ASP A 171 -16.24 2.45 28.20
CA ASP A 171 -15.18 1.59 28.75
C ASP A 171 -15.64 0.12 28.69
N VAL A 172 -15.11 -0.60 27.71
CA VAL A 172 -15.46 -1.99 27.42
C VAL A 172 -14.30 -2.89 27.82
N ASN A 173 -14.55 -3.83 28.74
CA ASN A 173 -13.61 -4.86 29.14
C ASN A 173 -14.27 -6.24 28.99
N VAL A 174 -13.98 -6.93 27.89
CA VAL A 174 -14.60 -8.21 27.55
C VAL A 174 -13.55 -9.28 27.23
N LYS A 175 -13.62 -10.47 27.82
CA LYS A 175 -12.69 -11.53 27.41
C LYS A 175 -13.00 -12.00 25.98
N THR A 176 -14.26 -12.32 25.69
CA THR A 176 -14.66 -12.80 24.36
C THR A 176 -16.01 -12.20 23.94
N ALA A 177 -16.09 -11.66 22.73
CA ALA A 177 -17.37 -11.29 22.10
C ALA A 177 -17.46 -11.86 20.68
N ILE A 178 -18.57 -12.55 20.40
CA ILE A 178 -18.82 -13.26 19.14
C ILE A 178 -20.14 -12.76 18.55
N ASN A 179 -20.11 -12.34 17.29
CA ASN A 179 -21.28 -11.98 16.51
C ASN A 179 -21.28 -12.78 15.20
N VAL A 180 -22.32 -13.57 14.97
CA VAL A 180 -22.36 -14.50 13.82
C VAL A 180 -23.71 -14.44 13.13
N GLY A 181 -23.69 -14.21 11.82
CA GLY A 181 -24.84 -14.42 10.93
C GLY A 181 -24.54 -15.56 9.97
N VAL A 182 -25.49 -16.48 9.82
CA VAL A 182 -25.40 -17.57 8.83
C VAL A 182 -26.73 -17.72 8.10
N THR A 183 -26.67 -17.89 6.78
CA THR A 183 -27.84 -18.25 5.98
C THR A 183 -27.52 -19.34 4.95
N LEU A 184 -28.47 -20.24 4.69
CA LEU A 184 -28.37 -21.17 3.58
C LEU A 184 -28.81 -20.51 2.26
N ALA A 185 -29.96 -19.82 2.24
CA ALA A 185 -30.47 -19.14 1.06
C ALA A 185 -30.93 -17.71 1.39
N GLY A 186 -30.19 -16.71 0.89
CA GLY A 186 -30.46 -15.28 1.06
C GLY A 186 -29.25 -14.52 1.61
N ALA A 187 -29.46 -13.36 2.24
CA ALA A 187 -28.38 -12.49 2.71
C ALA A 187 -28.02 -12.72 4.19
N SER A 188 -26.73 -12.82 4.50
CA SER A 188 -26.21 -12.85 5.88
C SER A 188 -25.53 -11.53 6.20
N ASN A 189 -25.98 -10.83 7.24
CA ASN A 189 -25.41 -9.57 7.70
C ASN A 189 -25.01 -9.68 9.18
N ALA A 190 -23.72 -9.57 9.47
CA ALA A 190 -23.18 -9.56 10.82
C ALA A 190 -22.53 -8.20 11.11
N THR A 191 -23.10 -7.43 12.03
CA THR A 191 -22.60 -6.12 12.46
C THR A 191 -22.20 -6.15 13.93
N GLN A 192 -20.93 -5.88 14.24
CA GLN A 192 -20.41 -5.84 15.60
C GLN A 192 -19.76 -4.48 15.88
N ASN A 193 -20.30 -3.74 16.83
CA ASN A 193 -19.79 -2.44 17.27
C ASN A 193 -19.37 -2.55 18.75
N VAL A 194 -18.13 -2.16 19.06
CA VAL A 194 -17.56 -2.27 20.40
C VAL A 194 -16.86 -0.98 20.78
N GLY A 195 -17.38 -0.27 21.79
CA GLY A 195 -16.86 1.05 22.17
C GLY A 195 -17.08 2.05 21.04
N VAL A 196 -18.26 2.65 20.96
CA VAL A 196 -18.58 3.61 19.90
C VAL A 196 -19.23 4.85 20.49
N VAL A 197 -18.80 6.01 20.00
CA VAL A 197 -19.45 7.30 20.22
C VAL A 197 -19.79 7.89 18.84
N GLY A 198 -21.07 8.14 18.56
CA GLY A 198 -21.53 8.68 17.27
C GLY A 198 -22.35 9.96 17.43
N GLY A 199 -22.28 10.89 16.47
CA GLY A 199 -23.06 12.14 16.47
C GLY A 199 -22.74 13.15 15.36
N GLU A 200 -23.25 14.38 15.47
CA GLU A 200 -22.81 15.56 14.71
C GLU A 200 -21.57 16.21 15.36
N SER A 201 -21.48 16.24 16.70
CA SER A 201 -20.33 16.84 17.41
C SER A 201 -19.90 16.02 18.62
N ALA A 202 -18.59 15.85 18.80
CA ALA A 202 -17.96 15.13 19.90
C ALA A 202 -16.82 15.98 20.47
N THR A 203 -16.82 16.25 21.78
CA THR A 203 -15.75 17.06 22.41
C THR A 203 -15.35 16.52 23.77
N GLY A 204 -14.07 16.16 23.91
CA GLY A 204 -13.54 15.56 25.14
C GLY A 204 -14.05 14.14 25.37
N ASP A 205 -14.55 13.48 24.32
CA ASP A 205 -15.11 12.14 24.42
C ASP A 205 -14.01 11.09 24.40
N SER A 206 -14.26 9.96 25.03
CA SER A 206 -13.30 8.87 25.09
C SER A 206 -13.92 7.50 24.87
N THR A 207 -13.15 6.62 24.24
CA THR A 207 -13.53 5.25 23.99
C THR A 207 -12.37 4.35 24.36
N THR A 208 -12.60 3.44 25.31
CA THR A 208 -11.62 2.44 25.74
C THR A 208 -12.14 1.04 25.51
N VAL A 209 -11.41 0.21 24.78
CA VAL A 209 -11.77 -1.19 24.52
C VAL A 209 -10.62 -2.10 24.91
N ARG A 210 -10.88 -3.04 25.81
CA ARG A 210 -9.95 -4.09 26.24
C ARG A 210 -10.60 -5.44 25.99
N ALA A 211 -10.01 -6.25 25.12
CA ALA A 211 -10.50 -7.61 24.91
C ALA A 211 -9.43 -8.65 24.62
N VAL A 212 -9.73 -9.92 24.90
CA VAL A 212 -8.89 -11.00 24.39
C VAL A 212 -9.29 -11.28 22.95
N THR A 213 -10.56 -11.60 22.68
CA THR A 213 -11.01 -11.97 21.34
C THR A 213 -12.32 -11.29 20.96
N LEU A 214 -12.34 -10.63 19.80
CA LEU A 214 -13.54 -10.13 19.15
C LEU A 214 -13.69 -10.83 17.80
N THR A 215 -14.85 -11.45 17.56
CA THR A 215 -15.14 -12.18 16.32
C THR A 215 -16.46 -11.72 15.74
N ASN A 216 -16.43 -11.31 14.47
CA ASN A 216 -17.61 -11.02 13.66
C ASN A 216 -17.56 -11.87 12.39
N ALA A 217 -18.62 -12.61 12.10
CA ALA A 217 -18.65 -13.49 10.92
C ALA A 217 -20.01 -13.51 10.24
N GLY A 218 -20.02 -13.38 8.92
CA GLY A 218 -21.17 -13.58 8.05
C GLY A 218 -20.91 -14.70 7.06
N ALA A 219 -21.84 -15.64 6.93
CA ALA A 219 -21.71 -16.74 5.97
C ALA A 219 -23.02 -17.00 5.20
N ALA A 220 -22.92 -17.19 3.88
CA ALA A 220 -24.05 -17.50 3.02
C ALA A 220 -23.73 -18.59 1.99
N LEU A 221 -24.62 -19.58 1.82
CA LEU A 221 -24.44 -20.57 0.74
C LEU A 221 -24.97 -20.00 -0.59
N ALA A 222 -26.28 -19.78 -0.72
CA ALA A 222 -26.94 -19.38 -1.97
C ALA A 222 -27.25 -17.86 -2.07
N GLY A 223 -26.56 -17.01 -1.31
CA GLY A 223 -26.72 -15.54 -1.39
C GLY A 223 -25.49 -14.78 -0.91
N SER A 224 -25.66 -13.54 -0.44
CA SER A 224 -24.55 -12.64 -0.05
C SER A 224 -24.20 -12.71 1.43
N ALA A 225 -22.94 -12.43 1.77
CA ALA A 225 -22.47 -12.36 3.15
C ALA A 225 -21.74 -11.03 3.39
N THR A 226 -22.17 -10.28 4.40
CA THR A 226 -21.55 -9.03 4.84
C THR A 226 -21.18 -9.15 6.31
N ALA A 227 -19.93 -8.86 6.64
CA ALA A 227 -19.44 -8.75 8.00
C ALA A 227 -18.84 -7.36 8.23
N THR A 228 -19.46 -6.56 9.11
CA THR A 228 -19.00 -5.22 9.49
C THR A 228 -18.60 -5.20 10.96
N GLN A 229 -17.37 -4.80 11.27
CA GLN A 229 -16.85 -4.74 12.63
C GLN A 229 -16.23 -3.36 12.90
N GLY A 230 -16.82 -2.60 13.81
CA GLY A 230 -16.29 -1.33 14.31
C GLY A 230 -15.84 -1.45 15.76
N ILE A 231 -14.58 -1.14 16.04
CA ILE A 231 -13.99 -1.27 17.38
C ILE A 231 -13.27 0.02 17.74
N GLY A 232 -13.73 0.69 18.79
CA GLY A 232 -13.12 1.93 19.23
C GLY A 232 -13.32 3.05 18.22
N GLU A 233 -14.53 3.59 18.12
CA GLU A 233 -14.86 4.59 17.10
C GLU A 233 -15.46 5.86 17.72
N ILE A 234 -15.05 7.00 17.19
CA ILE A 234 -15.70 8.29 17.43
C ILE A 234 -16.05 8.89 16.06
N ALA A 235 -17.29 8.73 15.64
CA ALA A 235 -17.79 9.22 14.36
C ALA A 235 -18.65 10.46 14.60
N ALA A 236 -18.05 11.65 14.42
CA ALA A 236 -18.75 12.93 14.51
C ALA A 236 -18.43 13.82 13.32
N THR A 237 -19.25 14.84 13.01
CA THR A 237 -18.89 15.86 12.00
C THR A 237 -17.83 16.82 12.54
N THR A 238 -17.76 17.03 13.85
CA THR A 238 -16.70 17.81 14.51
C THR A 238 -16.19 17.06 15.73
N SER A 239 -14.88 16.82 15.77
CA SER A 239 -14.19 16.09 16.83
C SER A 239 -13.09 16.96 17.46
N LYS A 240 -13.09 17.10 18.79
CA LYS A 240 -12.08 17.90 19.49
C LYS A 240 -11.68 17.28 20.82
N ASN A 241 -10.36 17.16 21.06
CA ASN A 241 -9.81 16.59 22.29
C ASN A 241 -10.33 15.17 22.57
N ASN A 242 -10.61 14.39 21.52
CA ASN A 242 -11.18 13.05 21.66
C ASN A 242 -10.08 12.00 21.82
N LYS A 243 -10.37 10.91 22.52
CA LYS A 243 -9.41 9.81 22.75
C LYS A 243 -10.01 8.46 22.43
N VAL A 244 -9.33 7.67 21.60
CA VAL A 244 -9.64 6.27 21.35
C VAL A 244 -8.45 5.41 21.79
N ASP A 245 -8.72 4.40 22.63
CA ASP A 245 -7.72 3.51 23.22
C ASP A 245 -8.20 2.05 23.10
N VAL A 246 -7.57 1.28 22.23
CA VAL A 246 -7.95 -0.11 21.92
C VAL A 246 -6.79 -1.04 22.25
N THR A 247 -7.05 -2.06 23.06
CA THR A 247 -6.08 -3.12 23.40
C THR A 247 -6.72 -4.49 23.21
N LEU A 248 -6.32 -5.23 22.18
CA LEU A 248 -6.87 -6.55 21.87
C LEU A 248 -5.76 -7.61 21.75
N THR A 249 -6.05 -8.86 22.10
CA THR A 249 -5.21 -9.97 21.63
C THR A 249 -5.55 -10.29 20.17
N SER A 250 -6.82 -10.49 19.82
CA SER A 250 -7.23 -10.82 18.46
C SER A 250 -8.55 -10.16 18.06
N ALA A 251 -8.60 -9.55 16.89
CA ALA A 251 -9.83 -9.14 16.22
C ALA A 251 -9.99 -9.90 14.89
N THR A 252 -11.16 -10.51 14.66
CA THR A 252 -11.47 -11.24 13.43
C THR A 252 -12.79 -10.76 12.85
N ASN A 253 -12.77 -10.39 11.58
CA ASN A 253 -13.95 -10.07 10.78
C ASN A 253 -13.93 -10.90 9.50
N ALA A 254 -14.99 -11.68 9.25
CA ALA A 254 -15.00 -12.64 8.15
C ALA A 254 -16.32 -12.68 7.39
N GLY A 255 -16.27 -12.49 6.07
CA GLY A 255 -17.38 -12.74 5.15
C GLY A 255 -17.11 -13.96 4.27
N ALA A 256 -18.07 -14.86 4.11
CA ALA A 256 -17.94 -16.01 3.21
C ALA A 256 -19.24 -16.27 2.44
N ALA A 257 -19.16 -16.32 1.11
CA ALA A 257 -20.31 -16.62 0.27
C ALA A 257 -19.98 -17.59 -0.87
N ILE A 258 -20.88 -18.53 -1.19
CA ILE A 258 -20.69 -19.41 -2.35
C ILE A 258 -21.29 -18.81 -3.62
N ALA A 259 -22.56 -18.40 -3.62
CA ALA A 259 -23.23 -17.92 -4.84
C ALA A 259 -23.33 -16.38 -4.97
N GLY A 260 -23.38 -15.64 -3.87
CA GLY A 260 -23.51 -14.18 -3.86
C GLY A 260 -22.26 -13.47 -3.33
N GLN A 261 -22.27 -12.13 -3.40
CA GLN A 261 -21.12 -11.30 -2.99
C GLN A 261 -20.71 -11.54 -1.52
N SER A 262 -19.40 -11.55 -1.28
CA SER A 262 -18.81 -11.59 0.06
C SER A 262 -18.12 -10.26 0.40
N LYS A 263 -18.46 -9.67 1.55
CA LYS A 263 -17.90 -8.40 2.03
C LYS A 263 -17.47 -8.51 3.48
N ALA A 264 -16.29 -7.99 3.80
CA ALA A 264 -15.77 -7.86 5.15
C ALA A 264 -15.19 -6.44 5.36
N ASP A 265 -15.85 -5.64 6.19
CA ASP A 265 -15.43 -4.28 6.56
C ASP A 265 -15.01 -4.27 8.04
N GLN A 266 -13.75 -3.96 8.33
CA GLN A 266 -13.21 -3.88 9.69
C GLN A 266 -12.58 -2.50 9.93
N SER A 267 -13.01 -1.83 11.00
CA SER A 267 -12.47 -0.57 11.47
C SER A 267 -12.08 -0.70 12.94
N ILE A 268 -10.82 -0.40 13.26
CA ILE A 268 -10.28 -0.48 14.62
C ILE A 268 -9.53 0.81 14.94
N GLY A 269 -10.06 1.60 15.86
CA GLY A 269 -9.47 2.89 16.21
C GLY A 269 -9.74 3.93 15.14
N PHE A 270 -10.92 4.57 15.19
CA PHE A 270 -11.34 5.56 14.21
C PHE A 270 -11.78 6.87 14.86
N ILE A 271 -11.39 8.00 14.28
CA ILE A 271 -11.96 9.32 14.58
C ILE A 271 -12.29 10.04 13.26
N GLY A 272 -13.56 10.37 13.04
CA GLY A 272 -14.02 11.07 11.84
C GLY A 272 -14.51 12.50 12.10
N GLY A 273 -14.61 13.28 11.03
CA GLY A 273 -15.41 14.52 10.93
C GLY A 273 -14.79 15.62 10.08
N ASP A 274 -15.58 16.58 9.58
CA ASP A 274 -15.11 17.77 8.87
C ASP A 274 -13.89 18.44 9.54
N LYS A 275 -13.88 18.48 10.88
CA LYS A 275 -12.77 19.00 11.67
C LYS A 275 -12.39 18.07 12.81
N VAL A 276 -11.12 17.70 12.89
CA VAL A 276 -10.56 16.89 13.99
C VAL A 276 -9.34 17.60 14.60
N ASP A 277 -9.49 18.09 15.83
CA ASP A 277 -8.43 18.83 16.55
C ASP A 277 -7.98 18.09 17.81
N ASN A 278 -6.66 18.05 18.05
CA ASN A 278 -6.03 17.58 19.29
C ASN A 278 -6.54 16.21 19.78
N SER A 279 -6.83 15.31 18.84
CA SER A 279 -7.40 14.00 19.15
C SER A 279 -6.35 12.90 19.04
N SER A 280 -6.57 11.81 19.76
CA SER A 280 -5.61 10.71 19.82
C SER A 280 -6.27 9.35 19.58
N VAL A 281 -5.62 8.52 18.77
CA VAL A 281 -5.99 7.13 18.52
C VAL A 281 -4.80 6.26 18.90
N THR A 282 -5.01 5.32 19.81
CA THR A 282 -4.01 4.33 20.21
C THR A 282 -4.61 2.93 20.05
N VAL A 283 -3.95 2.09 19.26
CA VAL A 283 -4.37 0.72 18.99
C VAL A 283 -3.22 -0.23 19.28
N THR A 284 -3.44 -1.17 20.20
CA THR A 284 -2.50 -2.24 20.54
C THR A 284 -3.13 -3.59 20.26
N LEU A 285 -2.52 -4.39 19.39
CA LEU A 285 -3.06 -5.66 18.91
C LEU A 285 -1.98 -6.73 18.97
N LYS A 286 -2.31 -7.98 19.29
CA LYS A 286 -1.46 -9.10 18.87
C LYS A 286 -1.77 -9.45 17.42
N SER A 287 -3.04 -9.61 17.05
CA SER A 287 -3.44 -9.85 15.66
C SER A 287 -4.77 -9.19 15.26
N ALA A 288 -4.87 -8.73 14.01
CA ALA A 288 -6.14 -8.38 13.37
C ALA A 288 -6.27 -9.08 12.02
N THR A 289 -7.42 -9.69 11.77
CA THR A 289 -7.72 -10.40 10.53
C THR A 289 -9.05 -9.94 9.97
N ASN A 290 -9.04 -9.45 8.74
CA ASN A 290 -10.21 -9.14 7.95
C ASN A 290 -10.19 -10.00 6.67
N ALA A 291 -11.21 -10.82 6.46
CA ALA A 291 -11.20 -11.77 5.35
C ALA A 291 -12.55 -11.83 4.64
N SER A 292 -12.54 -11.83 3.32
CA SER A 292 -13.71 -12.12 2.49
C SER A 292 -13.39 -13.24 1.50
N ALA A 293 -14.29 -14.22 1.40
CA ALA A 293 -14.18 -15.34 0.46
C ALA A 293 -15.45 -15.52 -0.38
N GLY A 294 -15.29 -15.67 -1.70
CA GLY A 294 -16.36 -15.87 -2.68
C GLY A 294 -16.08 -17.03 -3.63
N LEU A 295 -16.95 -18.03 -3.78
CA LEU A 295 -16.73 -19.09 -4.77
C LEU A 295 -17.17 -18.65 -6.18
N ALA A 296 -18.47 -18.53 -6.40
CA ALA A 296 -19.07 -18.11 -7.67
C ALA A 296 -19.27 -16.57 -7.75
N ALA A 297 -18.69 -15.82 -6.82
CA ALA A 297 -18.99 -14.41 -6.60
C ALA A 297 -17.74 -13.57 -6.32
N SER A 298 -17.92 -12.24 -6.24
CA SER A 298 -16.86 -11.31 -5.84
C SER A 298 -16.63 -11.31 -4.33
N ALA A 299 -15.39 -11.00 -3.94
CA ALA A 299 -14.96 -10.88 -2.55
C ALA A 299 -14.31 -9.50 -2.34
N SER A 300 -14.74 -8.78 -1.30
CA SER A 300 -14.20 -7.46 -0.94
C SER A 300 -13.86 -7.41 0.55
N ALA A 301 -12.61 -7.13 0.87
CA ALA A 301 -12.13 -6.96 2.25
C ALA A 301 -11.54 -5.56 2.44
N THR A 302 -12.17 -4.75 3.29
CA THR A 302 -11.72 -3.40 3.65
C THR A 302 -11.32 -3.38 5.13
N GLN A 303 -10.08 -3.01 5.43
CA GLN A 303 -9.55 -2.97 6.78
C GLN A 303 -8.89 -1.63 7.07
N SER A 304 -9.35 -0.95 8.11
CA SER A 304 -8.84 0.34 8.57
C SER A 304 -8.43 0.21 10.03
N ILE A 305 -7.16 0.46 10.35
CA ILE A 305 -6.63 0.38 11.72
C ILE A 305 -5.91 1.69 12.05
N GLY A 306 -6.43 2.43 13.03
CA GLY A 306 -5.89 3.74 13.38
C GLY A 306 -6.13 4.77 12.27
N VAL A 307 -7.38 5.08 11.95
CA VAL A 307 -7.69 6.03 10.86
C VAL A 307 -8.30 7.31 11.41
N LEU A 308 -7.89 8.43 10.83
CA LEU A 308 -8.51 9.72 11.02
C LEU A 308 -8.92 10.28 9.65
N ASP A 309 -10.20 10.60 9.51
CA ASP A 309 -10.77 11.16 8.28
C ASP A 309 -11.38 12.53 8.57
N ALA A 310 -10.86 13.58 7.92
CA ALA A 310 -11.31 14.94 8.15
C ALA A 310 -11.15 15.88 6.97
N THR A 311 -11.89 17.00 6.92
CA THR A 311 -11.50 18.09 6.00
C THR A 311 -10.29 18.84 6.55
N THR A 312 -10.24 19.05 7.87
CA THR A 312 -9.11 19.68 8.57
C THR A 312 -8.71 18.84 9.78
N ALA A 313 -7.45 18.41 9.81
CA ALA A 313 -6.81 17.73 10.93
C ALA A 313 -5.73 18.66 11.52
N SER A 314 -5.74 18.83 12.84
CA SER A 314 -4.63 19.52 13.51
C SER A 314 -4.31 18.99 14.91
N GLY A 315 -3.01 18.80 15.19
CA GLY A 315 -2.52 18.43 16.51
C GLY A 315 -2.87 17.00 16.92
N ASN A 316 -3.16 16.12 15.95
CA ASN A 316 -3.62 14.77 16.23
C ASN A 316 -2.46 13.78 16.37
N THR A 317 -2.71 12.68 17.07
CA THR A 317 -1.73 11.59 17.21
C THR A 317 -2.38 10.24 16.96
N ILE A 318 -1.82 9.47 16.04
CA ILE A 318 -2.22 8.08 15.76
C ILE A 318 -1.05 7.16 16.09
N GLY A 319 -1.31 6.16 16.93
CA GLY A 319 -0.34 5.13 17.31
C GLY A 319 -0.91 3.73 17.13
N VAL A 320 -0.29 2.91 16.29
CA VAL A 320 -0.63 1.50 16.11
C VAL A 320 0.57 0.64 16.52
N ASN A 321 0.34 -0.35 17.38
CA ASN A 321 1.30 -1.36 17.79
C ASN A 321 0.68 -2.76 17.59
N ALA A 322 1.13 -3.50 16.60
CA ALA A 322 0.60 -4.81 16.25
C ALA A 322 1.70 -5.86 16.08
N ASN A 323 1.40 -7.15 16.27
CA ASN A 323 2.27 -8.19 15.69
C ASN A 323 1.86 -8.42 14.24
N ASP A 324 0.65 -8.96 14.03
CA ASP A 324 0.20 -9.39 12.69
C ASP A 324 -1.10 -8.68 12.28
N ILE A 325 -1.10 -8.05 11.11
CA ILE A 325 -2.29 -7.45 10.51
C ILE A 325 -2.51 -8.09 9.15
N VAL A 326 -3.69 -8.66 8.93
CA VAL A 326 -4.04 -9.39 7.70
C VAL A 326 -5.36 -8.88 7.14
N ASN A 327 -5.35 -8.52 5.87
CA ASN A 327 -6.54 -8.23 5.07
C ASN A 327 -6.53 -9.10 3.80
N ALA A 328 -7.61 -9.84 3.55
CA ALA A 328 -7.64 -10.79 2.44
C ALA A 328 -9.00 -10.85 1.73
N GLY A 329 -9.00 -10.66 0.42
CA GLY A 329 -10.12 -10.94 -0.47
C GLY A 329 -9.78 -12.10 -1.40
N ALA A 330 -10.57 -13.17 -1.39
CA ALA A 330 -10.35 -14.35 -2.23
C ALA A 330 -11.61 -14.72 -3.01
N ALA A 331 -11.50 -14.88 -4.33
CA ALA A 331 -12.58 -15.28 -5.21
C ALA A 331 -12.18 -16.44 -6.13
N LEU A 332 -13.09 -17.37 -6.48
CA LEU A 332 -12.81 -18.35 -7.55
C LEU A 332 -13.22 -17.77 -8.91
N SER A 333 -14.49 -17.41 -9.11
CA SER A 333 -14.96 -16.90 -10.41
C SER A 333 -15.15 -15.38 -10.48
N GLY A 334 -15.35 -14.71 -9.34
CA GLY A 334 -15.56 -13.26 -9.29
C GLY A 334 -14.28 -12.45 -9.10
N ALA A 335 -14.43 -11.12 -9.06
CA ALA A 335 -13.33 -10.22 -8.71
C ALA A 335 -13.01 -10.28 -7.21
N ALA A 336 -11.74 -10.18 -6.86
CA ALA A 336 -11.26 -10.09 -5.48
C ALA A 336 -10.63 -8.72 -5.24
N SER A 337 -11.01 -8.06 -4.15
CA SER A 337 -10.46 -6.76 -3.74
C SER A 337 -10.07 -6.77 -2.27
N SER A 338 -8.89 -6.26 -1.96
CA SER A 338 -8.43 -6.00 -0.60
C SER A 338 -7.89 -4.58 -0.47
N ASP A 339 -8.49 -3.79 0.42
CA ASP A 339 -8.09 -2.42 0.74
C ASP A 339 -7.70 -2.35 2.22
N GLN A 340 -6.44 -2.01 2.50
CA GLN A 340 -5.90 -1.99 3.85
C GLN A 340 -5.23 -0.64 4.17
N GLN A 341 -5.68 -0.01 5.24
CA GLN A 341 -5.14 1.25 5.76
C GLN A 341 -4.68 1.04 7.20
N VAL A 342 -3.42 1.34 7.48
CA VAL A 342 -2.83 1.26 8.83
C VAL A 342 -2.18 2.60 9.18
N SER A 343 -2.74 3.29 10.16
CA SER A 343 -2.36 4.66 10.54
C SER A 343 -2.41 5.64 9.37
N VAL A 344 -3.62 6.08 9.00
CA VAL A 344 -3.84 7.02 7.89
C VAL A 344 -4.56 8.27 8.37
N ILE A 345 -4.10 9.43 7.90
CA ILE A 345 -4.80 10.70 8.01
C ILE A 345 -5.22 11.13 6.60
N ALA A 346 -6.51 11.05 6.31
CA ALA A 346 -7.08 11.60 5.09
C ALA A 346 -7.63 13.00 5.40
N SER A 347 -6.99 14.06 4.89
CA SER A 347 -7.54 15.41 5.07
C SER A 347 -7.13 16.47 4.07
N THR A 348 -8.01 17.43 3.76
CA THR A 348 -7.62 18.55 2.88
C THR A 348 -6.53 19.43 3.50
N THR A 349 -6.48 19.53 4.83
CA THR A 349 -5.42 20.24 5.55
C THR A 349 -5.02 19.45 6.79
N ALA A 350 -3.75 19.04 6.87
CA ALA A 350 -3.14 18.38 8.01
C ALA A 350 -2.03 19.25 8.61
N LYS A 351 -2.01 19.44 9.92
CA LYS A 351 -1.03 20.30 10.59
C LYS A 351 -0.68 19.81 11.98
N ASP A 352 0.61 19.76 12.29
CA ASP A 352 1.10 19.36 13.62
C ASP A 352 0.64 17.93 13.98
N ASP A 353 0.41 17.08 12.99
CA ASP A 353 -0.10 15.71 13.16
C ASP A 353 1.03 14.69 13.23
N THR A 354 0.85 13.64 14.02
CA THR A 354 1.86 12.59 14.23
C THR A 354 1.27 11.19 14.03
N ILE A 355 1.93 10.40 13.20
CA ILE A 355 1.64 8.98 12.97
C ILE A 355 2.81 8.12 13.44
N ASN A 356 2.52 7.08 14.22
CA ASN A 356 3.47 6.05 14.61
C ASN A 356 2.89 4.64 14.36
N VAL A 357 3.58 3.84 13.56
CA VAL A 357 3.27 2.43 13.30
C VAL A 357 4.40 1.57 13.82
N ARG A 358 4.07 0.58 14.65
CA ARG A 358 4.95 -0.53 15.04
C ARG A 358 4.28 -1.85 14.70
N ALA A 359 4.90 -2.65 13.84
CA ALA A 359 4.36 -3.94 13.42
C ALA A 359 5.41 -5.05 13.43
N SER A 360 4.97 -6.32 13.50
CA SER A 360 5.80 -7.43 13.01
C SER A 360 5.53 -7.62 11.53
N ASN A 361 4.36 -8.13 11.16
CA ASN A 361 3.98 -8.37 9.76
C ASN A 361 2.68 -7.64 9.41
N ILE A 362 2.60 -7.12 8.19
CA ILE A 362 1.36 -6.56 7.63
C ILE A 362 1.17 -7.19 6.26
N THR A 363 0.00 -7.78 6.03
CA THR A 363 -0.29 -8.54 4.81
C THR A 363 -1.64 -8.11 4.22
N ASN A 364 -1.63 -7.79 2.93
CA ASN A 364 -2.83 -7.48 2.16
C ASN A 364 -2.84 -8.34 0.88
N VAL A 365 -3.94 -9.06 0.64
CA VAL A 365 -4.03 -10.00 -0.48
C VAL A 365 -5.37 -9.93 -1.19
N GLY A 366 -5.34 -9.69 -2.49
CA GLY A 366 -6.46 -9.92 -3.41
C GLY A 366 -6.13 -11.11 -4.30
N ALA A 367 -6.93 -12.17 -4.26
CA ALA A 367 -6.69 -13.39 -5.05
C ALA A 367 -7.94 -13.82 -5.81
N SER A 368 -7.84 -14.00 -7.13
CA SER A 368 -8.88 -14.57 -7.97
C SER A 368 -8.34 -15.68 -8.87
N ILE A 369 -9.20 -16.54 -9.42
CA ILE A 369 -8.81 -17.46 -10.50
C ILE A 369 -9.35 -16.95 -11.83
N ALA A 370 -10.67 -16.76 -11.95
CA ALA A 370 -11.27 -16.33 -13.22
C ALA A 370 -11.48 -14.80 -13.32
N GLY A 371 -11.63 -14.10 -12.19
CA GLY A 371 -11.87 -12.66 -12.15
C GLY A 371 -10.60 -11.84 -11.96
N SER A 372 -10.73 -10.52 -11.84
CA SER A 372 -9.62 -9.63 -11.51
C SER A 372 -9.26 -9.69 -10.01
N ALA A 373 -8.04 -9.30 -9.68
CA ALA A 373 -7.55 -9.19 -8.31
C ALA A 373 -6.94 -7.81 -8.07
N ASN A 374 -7.33 -7.13 -6.99
CA ASN A 374 -6.77 -5.84 -6.61
C ASN A 374 -6.40 -5.83 -5.13
N ALA A 375 -5.18 -5.38 -4.82
CA ALA A 375 -4.68 -5.24 -3.47
C ALA A 375 -4.07 -3.85 -3.26
N VAL A 376 -4.73 -3.01 -2.47
CA VAL A 376 -4.28 -1.65 -2.11
C VAL A 376 -3.91 -1.62 -0.63
N GLN A 377 -2.71 -1.13 -0.33
CA GLN A 377 -2.19 -1.04 1.04
C GLN A 377 -1.55 0.32 1.28
N ALA A 378 -1.99 1.01 2.34
CA ALA A 378 -1.46 2.27 2.81
C ALA A 378 -1.02 2.12 4.28
N ILE A 379 0.26 2.38 4.57
CA ILE A 379 0.83 2.24 5.92
C ILE A 379 1.57 3.51 6.30
N GLY A 380 1.04 4.25 7.28
CA GLY A 380 1.61 5.53 7.68
C GLY A 380 1.51 6.55 6.55
N GLU A 381 0.30 7.02 6.28
CA GLU A 381 0.04 7.96 5.18
C GLU A 381 -0.65 9.23 5.69
N ILE A 382 -0.27 10.38 5.14
CA ILE A 382 -1.03 11.63 5.26
C ILE A 382 -1.37 12.11 3.85
N ALA A 383 -2.63 12.01 3.45
CA ALA A 383 -3.12 12.46 2.15
C ALA A 383 -3.90 13.76 2.29
N GLY A 384 -3.63 14.76 1.43
CA GLY A 384 -4.29 16.04 1.55
C GLY A 384 -4.04 17.15 0.53
N GLY A 385 -4.56 18.33 0.81
CA GLY A 385 -4.26 19.54 0.06
C GLY A 385 -2.99 20.20 0.58
N THR A 386 -2.93 20.49 1.88
CA THR A 386 -1.76 21.10 2.55
C THR A 386 -1.37 20.28 3.77
N VAL A 387 -0.10 19.91 3.87
CA VAL A 387 0.47 19.17 5.01
C VAL A 387 1.65 19.97 5.56
N SER A 388 1.65 20.27 6.86
CA SER A 388 2.76 21.01 7.47
C SER A 388 3.08 20.62 8.90
N HIS A 389 4.37 20.63 9.24
CA HIS A 389 4.86 20.30 10.59
C HIS A 389 4.41 18.90 11.08
N SER A 390 4.09 18.00 10.15
CA SER A 390 3.58 16.67 10.46
C SER A 390 4.67 15.61 10.37
N SER A 391 4.49 14.51 11.09
CA SER A 391 5.47 13.42 11.09
C SER A 391 4.83 12.05 10.96
N VAL A 392 5.51 11.18 10.22
CA VAL A 392 5.15 9.79 9.98
C VAL A 392 6.34 8.90 10.36
N SER A 393 6.12 7.95 11.26
CA SER A 393 7.10 6.93 11.61
C SER A 393 6.50 5.53 11.43
N VAL A 394 7.17 4.71 10.62
CA VAL A 394 6.83 3.30 10.40
C VAL A 394 8.02 2.43 10.79
N ASP A 395 7.80 1.50 11.71
CA ASP A 395 8.80 0.55 12.20
C ASP A 395 8.22 -0.86 12.15
N ALA A 396 8.77 -1.72 11.28
CA ALA A 396 8.34 -3.11 11.16
C ALA A 396 9.50 -4.09 11.22
N SER A 397 9.40 -5.04 12.15
CA SER A 397 10.42 -6.06 12.38
C SER A 397 10.32 -7.28 11.45
N GLY A 398 9.15 -7.49 10.85
CA GLY A 398 8.85 -8.56 9.90
C GLY A 398 8.61 -8.03 8.47
N ASP A 399 7.81 -8.76 7.70
CA ASP A 399 7.58 -8.46 6.28
C ASP A 399 6.28 -7.69 6.06
N LEU A 400 6.34 -6.69 5.18
CA LEU A 400 5.18 -5.97 4.67
C LEU A 400 4.86 -6.49 3.27
N VAL A 401 3.73 -7.18 3.13
CA VAL A 401 3.35 -7.87 1.89
C VAL A 401 2.06 -7.29 1.34
N ASN A 402 2.07 -6.95 0.06
CA ASN A 402 0.88 -6.63 -0.72
C ASN A 402 0.85 -7.48 -1.99
N ALA A 403 -0.25 -8.19 -2.25
CA ALA A 403 -0.29 -9.12 -3.37
C ALA A 403 -1.66 -9.16 -4.06
N GLY A 404 -1.68 -8.89 -5.36
CA GLY A 404 -2.76 -9.17 -6.29
C GLY A 404 -2.41 -10.40 -7.14
N GLY A 405 -3.24 -11.44 -7.12
CA GLY A 405 -3.04 -12.65 -7.92
C GLY A 405 -4.28 -13.06 -8.70
N SER A 406 -4.15 -13.26 -10.01
CA SER A 406 -5.19 -13.83 -10.87
C SER A 406 -4.63 -14.78 -11.92
N LEU A 407 -5.36 -15.86 -12.23
CA LEU A 407 -5.01 -16.74 -13.34
C LEU A 407 -5.50 -16.16 -14.67
N ALA A 408 -6.79 -15.82 -14.77
CA ALA A 408 -7.42 -15.39 -16.02
C ALA A 408 -7.59 -13.88 -16.16
N GLY A 409 -7.72 -13.16 -15.04
CA GLY A 409 -7.98 -11.72 -15.00
C GLY A 409 -6.72 -10.87 -14.80
N ALA A 410 -6.91 -9.56 -14.79
CA ALA A 410 -5.86 -8.61 -14.40
C ALA A 410 -5.63 -8.67 -12.88
N ALA A 411 -4.39 -8.46 -12.45
CA ALA A 411 -3.98 -8.43 -11.06
C ALA A 411 -3.14 -7.17 -10.78
N SER A 412 -3.53 -6.41 -9.77
CA SER A 412 -2.84 -5.19 -9.33
C SER A 412 -2.51 -5.21 -7.84
N SER A 413 -1.33 -4.71 -7.51
CA SER A 413 -0.86 -4.47 -6.15
C SER A 413 -0.28 -3.06 -6.07
N SER A 414 -0.81 -2.23 -5.16
CA SER A 414 -0.35 -0.85 -4.90
C SER A 414 -0.06 -0.69 -3.42
N GLN A 415 1.20 -0.42 -3.06
CA GLN A 415 1.67 -0.39 -1.68
C GLN A 415 2.39 0.93 -1.38
N GLY A 416 1.78 1.78 -0.54
CA GLY A 416 2.38 3.01 0.00
C GLY A 416 2.81 2.80 1.46
N ILE A 417 4.06 3.13 1.79
CA ILE A 417 4.63 3.02 3.14
C ILE A 417 5.38 4.28 3.52
N GLY A 418 4.88 5.02 4.51
CA GLY A 418 5.47 6.28 4.90
C GLY A 418 5.33 7.29 3.77
N GLU A 419 4.12 7.77 3.53
CA GLU A 419 3.80 8.59 2.37
C GLU A 419 3.08 9.89 2.76
N ILE A 420 3.40 10.95 2.03
CA ILE A 420 2.68 12.22 2.08
C ILE A 420 2.29 12.61 0.66
N VAL A 421 0.99 12.53 0.36
CA VAL A 421 0.40 12.97 -0.91
C VAL A 421 -0.25 14.32 -0.67
N SER A 422 0.25 15.37 -1.30
CA SER A 422 -0.25 16.73 -1.05
C SER A 422 -0.22 17.66 -2.25
N THR A 423 -0.85 18.84 -2.15
CA THR A 423 -0.54 19.96 -3.07
C THR A 423 0.64 20.76 -2.54
N ASN A 424 0.72 20.96 -1.22
CA ASN A 424 1.86 21.60 -0.55
C ASN A 424 2.27 20.78 0.67
N ALA A 425 3.54 20.37 0.71
CA ALA A 425 4.20 19.79 1.87
C ALA A 425 5.26 20.77 2.40
N SER A 426 5.31 20.93 3.73
CA SER A 426 6.34 21.76 4.36
C SER A 426 6.70 21.30 5.76
N GLU A 427 7.99 21.24 6.06
CA GLU A 427 8.51 20.82 7.36
C GLU A 427 8.00 19.44 7.79
N VAL A 428 7.78 18.53 6.83
CA VAL A 428 7.31 17.18 7.12
C VAL A 428 8.46 16.22 7.39
N LYS A 429 8.20 15.19 8.19
CA LYS A 429 9.20 14.17 8.54
C LYS A 429 8.66 12.77 8.31
N ILE A 430 9.31 12.00 7.46
CA ILE A 430 9.02 10.60 7.22
C ILE A 430 10.22 9.76 7.67
N ALA A 431 9.96 8.78 8.54
CA ALA A 431 10.96 7.83 9.02
C ALA A 431 10.44 6.39 8.88
N VAL A 432 11.02 5.63 7.97
CA VAL A 432 10.64 4.24 7.67
C VAL A 432 11.80 3.31 8.02
N ASN A 433 11.56 2.34 8.91
CA ASN A 433 12.51 1.31 9.32
C ASN A 433 11.86 -0.07 9.15
N LEU A 434 12.29 -0.85 8.16
CA LEU A 434 11.64 -2.12 7.82
C LEU A 434 12.65 -3.25 7.72
N ARG A 435 12.24 -4.49 8.03
CA ARG A 435 12.99 -5.65 7.54
C ARG A 435 12.81 -5.77 6.03
N SER A 436 11.58 -5.96 5.55
CA SER A 436 11.32 -6.00 4.11
C SER A 436 9.96 -5.45 3.73
N ALA A 437 9.84 -5.05 2.45
CA ALA A 437 8.57 -4.76 1.81
C ALA A 437 8.51 -5.45 0.45
N SER A 438 7.40 -6.15 0.16
CA SER A 438 7.17 -6.83 -1.10
C SER A 438 5.80 -6.53 -1.68
N SER A 439 5.76 -6.21 -2.98
CA SER A 439 4.53 -6.00 -3.75
C SER A 439 4.49 -6.99 -4.93
N ALA A 440 3.34 -7.58 -5.22
CA ALA A 440 3.23 -8.54 -6.32
C ALA A 440 1.90 -8.42 -7.07
N GLY A 441 1.94 -8.23 -8.39
CA GLY A 441 0.78 -8.26 -9.27
C GLY A 441 0.93 -9.32 -10.35
N ALA A 442 0.27 -10.47 -10.19
CA ALA A 442 0.42 -11.59 -11.10
C ALA A 442 -0.93 -11.95 -11.75
N GLY A 443 -1.15 -11.51 -12.98
CA GLY A 443 -2.30 -11.86 -13.81
C GLY A 443 -1.87 -12.75 -14.97
N LEU A 444 -1.80 -14.07 -14.80
CA LEU A 444 -1.05 -14.94 -15.74
C LEU A 444 -1.53 -14.82 -17.20
N LEU A 445 -2.83 -14.90 -17.43
CA LEU A 445 -3.45 -14.67 -18.75
C LEU A 445 -3.90 -13.21 -18.96
N GLY A 446 -3.88 -12.40 -17.90
CA GLY A 446 -4.22 -10.98 -17.90
C GLY A 446 -2.99 -10.07 -17.79
N SER A 447 -3.18 -8.87 -17.22
CA SER A 447 -2.07 -7.97 -16.87
C SER A 447 -1.68 -8.09 -15.40
N GLY A 448 -0.39 -7.98 -15.10
CA GLY A 448 0.15 -7.84 -13.75
C GLY A 448 0.70 -6.43 -13.53
N THR A 449 0.37 -5.83 -12.40
CA THR A 449 0.90 -4.51 -12.00
C THR A 449 1.29 -4.52 -10.53
N SER A 450 2.51 -4.08 -10.24
CA SER A 450 3.06 -3.92 -8.90
C SER A 450 3.61 -2.50 -8.76
N VAL A 451 3.08 -1.75 -7.81
CA VAL A 451 3.59 -0.44 -7.41
C VAL A 451 3.96 -0.51 -5.94
N GLN A 452 5.14 -0.01 -5.61
CA GLN A 452 5.64 0.13 -4.26
C GLN A 452 6.30 1.50 -4.07
N GLU A 453 5.78 2.27 -3.12
CA GLU A 453 6.17 3.64 -2.81
C GLU A 453 6.55 3.70 -1.33
N ILE A 454 7.84 3.90 -1.04
CA ILE A 454 8.40 3.85 0.32
C ILE A 454 9.13 5.14 0.64
N GLY A 455 8.65 5.88 1.64
CA GLY A 455 9.24 7.17 1.97
C GLY A 455 9.04 8.17 0.82
N VAL A 456 7.78 8.47 0.50
CA VAL A 456 7.43 9.31 -0.66
C VAL A 456 6.78 10.63 -0.20
N VAL A 457 7.18 11.73 -0.83
CA VAL A 457 6.48 13.01 -0.78
C VAL A 457 6.08 13.38 -2.20
N ASP A 458 4.83 13.12 -2.55
CA ASP A 458 4.27 13.58 -3.82
C ASP A 458 3.55 14.91 -3.58
N SER A 459 4.16 16.01 -4.01
CA SER A 459 3.63 17.35 -3.75
C SER A 459 4.01 18.36 -4.82
N LYS A 460 3.07 19.18 -5.29
CA LYS A 460 3.43 20.27 -6.22
C LYS A 460 4.49 21.19 -5.63
N THR A 461 4.48 21.39 -4.32
CA THR A 461 5.52 22.13 -3.59
C THR A 461 5.93 21.35 -2.35
N ALA A 462 7.16 20.84 -2.33
CA ALA A 462 7.82 20.26 -1.16
C ALA A 462 8.87 21.24 -0.61
N SER A 463 8.97 21.36 0.72
CA SER A 463 9.95 22.29 1.30
C SER A 463 10.34 21.99 2.75
N ASN A 464 11.66 21.95 3.00
CA ASN A 464 12.25 21.64 4.29
C ASN A 464 11.81 20.25 4.81
N ASP A 465 11.54 19.33 3.90
CA ASP A 465 11.03 18.01 4.22
C ASP A 465 12.18 17.04 4.47
N THR A 466 11.96 16.07 5.36
CA THR A 466 12.96 15.05 5.68
C THR A 466 12.38 13.67 5.47
N VAL A 467 13.00 12.90 4.58
CA VAL A 467 12.68 11.50 4.31
C VAL A 467 13.86 10.64 4.71
N THR A 468 13.64 9.70 5.63
CA THR A 468 14.64 8.71 6.03
C THR A 468 14.06 7.31 5.89
N VAL A 469 14.70 6.49 5.05
CA VAL A 469 14.32 5.09 4.84
C VAL A 469 15.50 4.20 5.17
N ASN A 470 15.27 3.20 6.02
CA ASN A 470 16.23 2.15 6.36
C ASN A 470 15.55 0.79 6.23
N MET A 471 16.01 -0.06 5.33
CA MET A 471 15.42 -1.40 5.17
C MET A 471 16.38 -2.43 4.62
N ARG A 472 16.08 -3.72 4.82
CA ARG A 472 16.93 -4.79 4.27
C ARG A 472 16.62 -5.06 2.80
N THR A 473 15.35 -5.20 2.44
CA THR A 473 14.97 -5.58 1.06
C THR A 473 13.65 -4.97 0.63
N ALA A 474 13.62 -4.40 -0.58
CA ALA A 474 12.42 -3.96 -1.28
C ALA A 474 12.27 -4.78 -2.57
N SER A 475 11.09 -5.34 -2.83
CA SER A 475 10.88 -6.15 -4.05
C SER A 475 9.50 -5.95 -4.63
N GLY A 476 9.41 -5.67 -5.92
CA GLY A 476 8.17 -5.75 -6.67
C GLY A 476 8.26 -6.79 -7.80
N THR A 477 7.11 -7.40 -8.09
CA THR A 477 7.00 -8.38 -9.18
C THR A 477 5.69 -8.22 -9.91
N ALA A 478 5.75 -8.09 -11.24
CA ALA A 478 4.59 -7.91 -12.09
C ALA A 478 4.56 -8.87 -13.28
N VAL A 479 3.62 -9.81 -13.29
CA VAL A 479 3.56 -10.86 -14.32
C VAL A 479 2.23 -10.80 -15.06
N GLY A 480 2.30 -10.59 -16.37
CA GLY A 480 1.20 -10.76 -17.31
C GLY A 480 1.68 -11.49 -18.55
N VAL A 481 1.77 -12.82 -18.52
CA VAL A 481 2.43 -13.60 -19.61
C VAL A 481 1.78 -13.36 -20.97
N LEU A 482 0.45 -13.23 -21.02
CA LEU A 482 -0.30 -12.86 -22.23
C LEU A 482 -0.77 -11.39 -22.24
N GLY A 483 -0.58 -10.66 -21.14
CA GLY A 483 -0.95 -9.25 -21.01
C GLY A 483 0.25 -8.37 -20.69
N LYS A 484 0.05 -7.29 -19.92
CA LYS A 484 1.13 -6.38 -19.52
C LYS A 484 1.75 -6.76 -18.18
N GLY A 485 3.06 -6.61 -18.02
CA GLY A 485 3.75 -6.70 -16.73
C GLY A 485 4.40 -5.36 -16.38
N SER A 486 3.98 -4.71 -15.29
CA SER A 486 4.55 -3.42 -14.87
C SER A 486 4.90 -3.41 -13.39
N SER A 487 6.19 -3.32 -13.07
CA SER A 487 6.72 -3.21 -11.71
C SER A 487 7.39 -1.84 -11.54
N LEU A 488 7.02 -1.13 -10.49
CA LEU A 488 7.57 0.16 -10.09
C LEU A 488 7.91 0.14 -8.60
N GLU A 489 9.15 0.47 -8.28
CA GLU A 489 9.71 0.46 -6.94
C GLU A 489 10.38 1.81 -6.67
N GLN A 490 9.74 2.63 -5.85
CA GLN A 490 10.22 3.94 -5.45
C GLN A 490 10.59 3.93 -3.98
N VAL A 491 11.83 4.31 -3.66
CA VAL A 491 12.32 4.42 -2.29
C VAL A 491 13.02 5.75 -2.07
N GLY A 492 12.48 6.58 -1.17
CA GLY A 492 12.97 7.94 -0.95
C GLY A 492 12.75 8.81 -2.18
N TYR A 493 11.50 9.20 -2.42
CA TYR A 493 11.11 9.88 -3.65
C TYR A 493 10.39 11.19 -3.33
N VAL A 494 10.76 12.26 -4.04
CA VAL A 494 10.08 13.56 -3.98
C VAL A 494 9.74 14.00 -5.40
N SER A 495 8.46 14.22 -5.68
CA SER A 495 7.97 14.74 -6.96
C SER A 495 7.18 16.01 -6.81
N GLY A 496 7.32 16.94 -7.75
CA GLY A 496 6.58 18.20 -7.72
C GLY A 496 6.94 19.21 -8.81
N ASP A 497 6.34 20.39 -8.73
CA ASP A 497 6.82 21.54 -9.50
C ASP A 497 8.04 22.17 -8.80
N VAL A 498 8.04 22.19 -7.47
CA VAL A 498 9.05 22.85 -6.63
C VAL A 498 9.48 21.91 -5.49
N ALA A 499 10.78 21.72 -5.30
CA ALA A 499 11.40 21.04 -4.17
C ALA A 499 12.48 21.95 -3.55
N ARG A 500 12.51 22.12 -2.22
CA ARG A 500 13.41 23.10 -1.59
C ARG A 500 13.89 22.70 -0.22
N ASN A 501 15.22 22.62 -0.07
CA ASN A 501 15.89 22.25 1.18
C ASN A 501 15.44 20.89 1.71
N ASP A 502 15.07 19.98 0.81
CA ASP A 502 14.60 18.66 1.19
C ASP A 502 15.80 17.73 1.44
N LEU A 503 15.66 16.87 2.44
CA LEU A 503 16.68 15.91 2.84
C LEU A 503 16.15 14.49 2.64
N ILE A 504 16.77 13.74 1.75
CA ILE A 504 16.49 12.32 1.51
C ILE A 504 17.68 11.48 1.96
N ASN A 505 17.45 10.56 2.89
CA ASN A 505 18.42 9.56 3.33
C ASN A 505 17.84 8.16 3.11
N VAL A 506 18.39 7.42 2.16
CA VAL A 506 17.96 6.05 1.82
C VAL A 506 19.10 5.09 2.15
N THR A 507 18.82 4.10 2.98
CA THR A 507 19.71 2.96 3.23
C THR A 507 18.94 1.67 3.01
N VAL A 508 19.29 0.92 1.97
CA VAL A 508 18.62 -0.34 1.61
C VAL A 508 19.67 -1.43 1.41
N GLY A 509 19.38 -2.67 1.78
CA GLY A 509 20.16 -3.82 1.32
C GLY A 509 19.93 -4.03 -0.18
N ASP A 510 18.91 -4.79 -0.54
CA ASP A 510 18.63 -5.10 -1.96
C ASP A 510 17.30 -4.50 -2.42
N VAL A 511 17.27 -3.98 -3.64
CA VAL A 511 16.04 -3.54 -4.32
C VAL A 511 15.88 -4.32 -5.61
N THR A 512 14.70 -4.87 -5.85
CA THR A 512 14.41 -5.67 -7.04
C THR A 512 13.08 -5.27 -7.69
N ALA A 513 13.14 -5.00 -8.99
CA ALA A 513 11.99 -4.87 -9.86
C ALA A 513 12.01 -6.02 -10.86
N SER A 514 10.93 -6.79 -10.96
CA SER A 514 10.82 -7.82 -11.99
C SER A 514 9.50 -7.75 -12.71
N ALA A 515 9.51 -7.77 -14.03
CA ALA A 515 8.31 -7.76 -14.83
C ALA A 515 8.39 -8.72 -16.03
N ALA A 516 7.26 -9.34 -16.38
CA ALA A 516 7.14 -10.22 -17.54
C ALA A 516 5.81 -10.05 -18.28
N GLY A 517 5.84 -10.06 -19.62
CA GLY A 517 4.66 -9.89 -20.47
C GLY A 517 4.89 -9.16 -21.80
N SER A 518 3.86 -8.48 -22.30
CA SER A 518 3.89 -7.53 -23.41
C SER A 518 3.86 -6.10 -22.87
N GLU A 519 4.56 -5.15 -23.50
CA GLU A 519 4.74 -3.79 -22.97
C GLU A 519 5.23 -3.78 -21.52
N THR A 520 6.25 -4.61 -21.27
CA THR A 520 6.75 -4.89 -19.93
C THR A 520 7.60 -3.74 -19.39
N SER A 521 7.44 -3.38 -18.12
CA SER A 521 8.24 -2.34 -17.45
C SER A 521 8.70 -2.81 -16.08
N ALA A 522 9.99 -2.76 -15.80
CA ALA A 522 10.57 -2.94 -14.47
C ALA A 522 11.39 -1.69 -14.15
N VAL A 523 11.04 -0.97 -13.06
CA VAL A 523 11.58 0.36 -12.79
C VAL A 523 11.94 0.51 -11.32
N VAL A 524 13.24 0.62 -11.03
CA VAL A 524 13.76 0.95 -9.69
C VAL A 524 14.11 2.44 -9.62
N GLN A 525 13.64 3.15 -8.59
CA GLN A 525 13.95 4.56 -8.34
C GLN A 525 14.33 4.79 -6.87
N LEU A 526 15.58 5.18 -6.63
CA LEU A 526 16.15 5.28 -5.27
C LEU A 526 16.73 6.67 -5.03
N GLY A 527 16.18 7.40 -4.04
CA GLY A 527 16.64 8.75 -3.71
C GLY A 527 16.49 9.70 -4.89
N VAL A 528 15.28 9.91 -5.37
CA VAL A 528 15.00 10.70 -6.57
C VAL A 528 14.24 11.97 -6.21
N ILE A 529 14.64 13.09 -6.82
CA ILE A 529 13.92 14.37 -6.79
C ILE A 529 13.58 14.77 -8.22
N LEU A 530 12.31 14.67 -8.59
CA LEU A 530 11.80 15.16 -9.87
C LEU A 530 11.03 16.47 -9.66
N SER A 531 11.67 17.59 -9.99
CA SER A 531 11.04 18.90 -9.89
C SER A 531 11.43 19.84 -11.03
N SER A 532 10.54 20.78 -11.36
CA SER A 532 10.90 21.87 -12.30
C SER A 532 11.85 22.89 -11.64
N GLN A 533 11.79 22.99 -10.30
CA GLN A 533 12.58 23.92 -9.49
C GLN A 533 13.02 23.25 -8.17
N SER A 534 14.15 22.54 -8.20
CA SER A 534 14.85 22.05 -7.00
C SER A 534 15.85 23.09 -6.49
N ALA A 535 15.97 23.32 -5.18
CA ALA A 535 17.02 24.17 -4.62
C ALA A 535 17.38 23.84 -3.17
N GLY A 536 18.66 23.58 -2.90
CA GLY A 536 19.18 23.36 -1.54
C GLY A 536 19.04 21.92 -1.06
N ASP A 537 18.60 21.03 -1.95
CA ASP A 537 18.27 19.65 -1.62
C ASP A 537 19.52 18.79 -1.42
N ARG A 538 19.38 17.81 -0.52
CA ARG A 538 20.42 16.88 -0.12
C ARG A 538 19.90 15.47 -0.25
N VAL A 539 20.61 14.67 -1.03
CA VAL A 539 20.25 13.27 -1.26
C VAL A 539 21.43 12.38 -0.89
N THR A 540 21.20 11.45 0.02
CA THR A 540 22.14 10.38 0.38
C THR A 540 21.48 9.03 0.12
N VAL A 541 22.09 8.21 -0.73
CA VAL A 541 21.62 6.87 -1.06
C VAL A 541 22.73 5.87 -0.79
N ASN A 542 22.43 4.83 0.01
CA ASN A 542 23.31 3.71 0.29
C ASN A 542 22.55 2.41 0.04
N VAL A 543 22.89 1.70 -1.03
CA VAL A 543 22.18 0.51 -1.48
C VAL A 543 23.19 -0.65 -1.60
N GLY A 544 22.85 -1.82 -1.08
CA GLY A 544 23.61 -3.05 -1.32
C GLY A 544 23.58 -3.41 -2.81
N SER A 545 22.40 -3.74 -3.35
CA SER A 545 22.25 -4.03 -4.77
C SER A 545 20.92 -3.53 -5.35
N ALA A 546 20.92 -3.19 -6.64
CA ALA A 546 19.72 -2.82 -7.38
C ALA A 546 19.56 -3.69 -8.63
N TYR A 547 18.41 -4.36 -8.74
CA TYR A 547 18.08 -5.30 -9.81
C TYR A 547 16.81 -4.83 -10.54
N SER A 548 16.87 -4.74 -11.86
CA SER A 548 15.71 -4.43 -12.70
C SER A 548 15.66 -5.37 -13.89
N ASP A 549 14.70 -6.28 -13.90
CA ASP A 549 14.57 -7.31 -14.93
C ASP A 549 13.23 -7.23 -15.65
N ALA A 550 13.24 -7.04 -16.97
CA ALA A 550 12.06 -7.01 -17.82
C ALA A 550 12.13 -8.07 -18.94
N TYR A 551 11.10 -8.92 -19.02
CA TYR A 551 11.02 -10.01 -19.99
C TYR A 551 9.79 -9.89 -20.89
N GLY A 552 9.99 -9.97 -22.21
CA GLY A 552 8.94 -10.08 -23.23
C GLY A 552 8.92 -8.97 -24.29
N ILE A 553 7.76 -8.66 -24.87
CA ILE A 553 7.65 -7.74 -26.03
C ILE A 553 7.61 -6.29 -25.54
N SER A 554 8.30 -5.38 -26.20
CA SER A 554 8.47 -3.98 -25.83
C SER A 554 8.89 -3.83 -24.36
N SER A 555 9.91 -4.58 -23.94
CA SER A 555 10.37 -4.62 -22.55
C SER A 555 11.28 -3.44 -22.20
N ASN A 556 11.05 -2.83 -21.04
CA ASN A 556 11.85 -1.74 -20.50
C ASN A 556 12.29 -2.09 -19.08
N ALA A 557 13.60 -2.13 -18.87
CA ALA A 557 14.22 -2.23 -17.56
C ALA A 557 14.97 -0.93 -17.27
N THR A 558 14.65 -0.27 -16.17
CA THR A 558 15.23 1.03 -15.80
C THR A 558 15.65 1.03 -14.33
N THR A 559 16.86 1.49 -14.04
CA THR A 559 17.36 1.70 -12.68
C THR A 559 17.85 3.13 -12.53
N ASN A 560 17.19 3.89 -11.66
CA ASN A 560 17.48 5.29 -11.36
C ASN A 560 17.92 5.40 -9.91
N VAL A 561 19.12 5.94 -9.66
CA VAL A 561 19.65 6.11 -8.31
C VAL A 561 20.21 7.52 -8.17
N GLY A 562 19.70 8.30 -7.23
CA GLY A 562 20.21 9.65 -6.98
C GLY A 562 19.92 10.63 -8.13
N VAL A 563 18.78 10.51 -8.80
CA VAL A 563 18.41 11.41 -9.91
C VAL A 563 17.83 12.71 -9.36
N VAL A 564 18.35 13.85 -9.82
CA VAL A 564 17.88 15.17 -9.36
C VAL A 564 17.65 16.11 -10.55
N GLU A 565 16.42 16.59 -10.68
CA GLU A 565 16.01 17.57 -11.69
C GLU A 565 15.58 18.89 -11.04
N GLY A 566 16.02 20.03 -11.62
CA GLY A 566 15.67 21.37 -11.15
C GLY A 566 16.75 22.41 -11.46
N THR A 567 16.73 23.57 -10.78
CA THR A 567 17.52 24.76 -11.18
C THR A 567 18.43 25.34 -10.11
N GLY A 568 18.54 24.68 -8.95
CA GLY A 568 19.23 25.19 -7.76
C GLY A 568 20.55 24.49 -7.47
N ARG A 569 20.95 24.49 -6.20
CA ARG A 569 22.18 23.83 -5.74
C ARG A 569 21.83 22.44 -5.22
N THR A 570 22.61 21.43 -5.63
CA THR A 570 22.41 20.03 -5.23
C THR A 570 23.66 19.47 -4.55
N ASN A 571 23.44 18.73 -3.46
CA ASN A 571 24.47 17.88 -2.86
C ASN A 571 24.00 16.42 -2.87
N LEU A 572 24.76 15.58 -3.57
CA LEU A 572 24.40 14.19 -3.82
C LEU A 572 25.51 13.26 -3.34
N ASN A 573 25.14 12.24 -2.55
CA ASN A 573 26.03 11.16 -2.15
C ASN A 573 25.37 9.81 -2.47
N VAL A 574 25.95 9.07 -3.41
CA VAL A 574 25.42 7.79 -3.87
C VAL A 574 26.46 6.71 -3.64
N THR A 575 26.08 5.66 -2.92
CA THR A 575 26.82 4.42 -2.76
C THR A 575 25.94 3.26 -3.14
N VAL A 576 26.33 2.47 -4.14
CA VAL A 576 25.63 1.26 -4.58
C VAL A 576 26.64 0.12 -4.71
N GLY A 577 26.35 -1.07 -4.19
CA GLY A 577 27.20 -2.24 -4.37
C GLY A 577 27.14 -2.78 -5.80
N GLU A 578 26.09 -3.51 -6.17
CA GLU A 578 25.95 -4.06 -7.53
C GLU A 578 24.69 -3.52 -8.21
N ILE A 579 24.76 -3.33 -9.53
CA ILE A 579 23.61 -3.00 -10.36
C ILE A 579 23.50 -3.99 -11.51
N GLN A 580 22.31 -4.56 -11.67
CA GLN A 580 21.97 -5.39 -12.82
C GLN A 580 20.67 -4.88 -13.43
N THR A 581 20.72 -4.61 -14.73
CA THR A 581 19.54 -4.22 -15.51
C THR A 581 19.48 -5.09 -16.74
N LYS A 582 18.40 -5.86 -16.86
CA LYS A 582 18.25 -6.85 -17.91
C LYS A 582 16.92 -6.66 -18.62
N SER A 583 16.97 -6.49 -19.94
CA SER A 583 15.79 -6.39 -20.78
C SER A 583 15.87 -7.39 -21.93
N ILE A 584 14.94 -8.35 -21.99
CA ILE A 584 14.97 -9.43 -22.98
C ILE A 584 13.65 -9.49 -23.74
N GLY A 585 13.70 -9.59 -25.08
CA GLY A 585 12.57 -9.94 -25.92
C GLY A 585 12.56 -9.25 -27.29
N VAL A 586 11.60 -8.37 -27.57
CA VAL A 586 11.50 -7.61 -28.84
C VAL A 586 11.32 -6.13 -28.50
N ARG A 587 12.04 -5.20 -29.14
CA ARG A 587 12.12 -3.77 -28.77
C ARG A 587 12.51 -3.53 -27.31
N SER A 588 13.58 -4.18 -26.85
CA SER A 588 14.03 -4.10 -25.47
C SER A 588 14.92 -2.89 -25.18
N VAL A 589 14.69 -2.24 -24.05
CA VAL A 589 15.48 -1.11 -23.53
C VAL A 589 15.96 -1.43 -22.12
N ALA A 590 17.25 -1.23 -21.87
CA ALA A 590 17.89 -1.34 -20.55
C ALA A 590 18.63 -0.02 -20.23
N THR A 591 18.21 0.67 -19.18
CA THR A 591 18.75 2.00 -18.83
C THR A 591 19.17 2.06 -17.37
N ASN A 592 20.37 2.61 -17.14
CA ASN A 592 20.90 2.94 -15.83
C ASN A 592 21.20 4.43 -15.73
N ASP A 593 20.51 5.13 -14.85
CA ASP A 593 20.76 6.54 -14.54
C ASP A 593 21.19 6.69 -13.07
N ILE A 594 22.50 6.81 -12.85
CA ILE A 594 23.09 6.86 -11.51
C ILE A 594 23.71 8.25 -11.32
N ALA A 595 23.21 8.99 -10.35
CA ALA A 595 23.58 10.39 -10.14
C ALA A 595 23.40 11.22 -11.43
N LEU A 596 22.28 11.05 -12.12
CA LEU A 596 21.92 11.87 -13.27
C LEU A 596 21.32 13.20 -12.77
N ILE A 597 21.94 14.30 -13.19
CA ILE A 597 21.56 15.64 -12.75
C ILE A 597 21.16 16.48 -13.97
N LYS A 598 20.03 17.18 -13.89
CA LYS A 598 19.53 18.04 -14.97
C LYS A 598 19.17 19.44 -14.47
N GLY A 599 19.61 20.46 -15.22
CA GLY A 599 19.19 21.86 -15.05
C GLY A 599 19.84 22.68 -13.91
N GLN A 600 20.75 22.09 -13.12
CA GLN A 600 21.15 22.67 -11.82
C GLN A 600 22.07 23.90 -11.92
N ALA A 601 22.02 24.75 -10.90
CA ALA A 601 22.94 25.89 -10.74
C ALA A 601 24.32 25.45 -10.25
N ASP A 602 24.45 24.70 -9.14
CA ASP A 602 25.73 24.16 -8.70
C ASP A 602 25.58 22.68 -8.32
N VAL A 603 26.59 21.87 -8.65
CA VAL A 603 26.60 20.44 -8.39
C VAL A 603 27.78 20.06 -7.51
N THR A 604 27.51 19.37 -6.40
CA THR A 604 28.52 18.63 -5.64
C THR A 604 28.05 17.19 -5.49
N GLU A 605 28.79 16.26 -6.07
CA GLU A 605 28.45 14.84 -6.03
C GLU A 605 29.62 13.95 -5.62
N THR A 606 29.29 12.90 -4.87
CA THR A 606 30.17 11.76 -4.61
C THR A 606 29.42 10.49 -4.97
N VAL A 607 29.98 9.71 -5.89
CA VAL A 607 29.36 8.51 -6.45
C VAL A 607 30.32 7.35 -6.30
N THR A 608 29.89 6.29 -5.62
CA THR A 608 30.61 5.02 -5.52
C THR A 608 29.67 3.90 -5.95
N VAL A 609 29.96 3.27 -7.07
CA VAL A 609 29.21 2.10 -7.56
C VAL A 609 30.19 0.92 -7.65
N GLY A 610 29.76 -0.29 -7.34
CA GLY A 610 30.53 -1.48 -7.68
C GLY A 610 30.32 -1.86 -9.15
N ASN A 611 30.06 -3.15 -9.42
CA ASN A 611 29.94 -3.64 -10.78
C ASN A 611 28.55 -3.32 -11.36
N ILE A 612 28.52 -3.08 -12.67
CA ILE A 612 27.28 -2.84 -13.42
C ILE A 612 27.20 -3.83 -14.57
N THR A 613 26.10 -4.57 -14.63
CA THR A 613 25.73 -5.42 -15.76
C THR A 613 24.45 -4.87 -16.39
N ASN A 614 24.54 -4.35 -17.61
CA ASN A 614 23.43 -3.78 -18.35
C ASN A 614 23.26 -4.51 -19.69
N GLU A 615 22.17 -5.24 -19.84
CA GLU A 615 21.97 -6.17 -20.94
C GLU A 615 20.63 -5.92 -21.63
N SER A 616 20.65 -5.80 -22.96
CA SER A 616 19.45 -5.73 -23.79
C SER A 616 19.52 -6.71 -24.96
N TYR A 617 18.62 -7.71 -25.00
CA TYR A 617 18.63 -8.78 -26.01
C TYR A 617 17.33 -8.81 -26.80
N SER A 618 17.35 -8.32 -28.05
CA SER A 618 16.14 -8.11 -28.87
C SER A 618 16.42 -7.53 -30.27
N ILE A 619 15.41 -7.59 -31.17
CA ILE A 619 15.30 -6.78 -32.40
C ILE A 619 14.88 -5.33 -32.03
N SER A 620 15.64 -4.32 -32.48
CA SER A 620 15.51 -2.87 -32.18
C SER A 620 15.83 -2.49 -30.72
N SER A 621 17.09 -2.69 -30.28
CA SER A 621 17.45 -2.68 -28.85
C SER A 621 18.43 -1.58 -28.42
N GLN A 622 18.30 -1.14 -27.17
CA GLN A 622 19.15 -0.11 -26.56
C GLN A 622 19.61 -0.50 -25.15
N ALA A 623 20.87 -0.23 -24.84
CA ALA A 623 21.46 -0.36 -23.52
C ALA A 623 22.28 0.90 -23.18
N LEU A 624 21.82 1.68 -22.20
CA LEU A 624 22.40 2.97 -21.81
C LEU A 624 22.80 2.97 -20.35
N VAL A 625 24.00 3.48 -20.06
CA VAL A 625 24.50 3.66 -18.68
C VAL A 625 25.00 5.10 -18.53
N HIS A 626 24.46 5.84 -17.56
CA HIS A 626 24.91 7.17 -17.16
C HIS A 626 25.31 7.15 -15.68
N ILE A 627 26.53 7.60 -15.38
CA ILE A 627 27.06 7.68 -14.00
C ILE A 627 27.63 9.07 -13.76
N GLY A 628 27.11 9.79 -12.77
CA GLY A 628 27.54 11.17 -12.46
C GLY A 628 27.49 12.06 -13.71
N THR A 629 26.40 11.92 -14.47
CA THR A 629 26.23 12.69 -15.72
C THR A 629 25.42 13.93 -15.43
N VAL A 630 25.93 15.07 -15.87
CA VAL A 630 25.28 16.38 -15.77
C VAL A 630 24.77 16.73 -17.16
N ALA A 631 23.44 16.67 -17.33
CA ALA A 631 22.78 16.95 -18.59
C ALA A 631 22.72 18.46 -18.90
N ASP A 632 22.24 18.78 -20.10
CA ASP A 632 22.08 20.14 -20.59
C ASP A 632 21.23 21.01 -19.63
N GLY A 633 21.51 22.31 -19.60
CA GLY A 633 20.83 23.25 -18.72
C GLY A 633 21.52 23.54 -17.38
N THR A 634 22.68 22.93 -17.09
CA THR A 634 23.46 23.25 -15.89
C THR A 634 24.21 24.57 -16.07
N HIS A 635 24.19 25.44 -15.06
CA HIS A 635 24.62 26.85 -15.21
C HIS A 635 25.76 27.32 -14.30
N GLY A 636 26.30 26.49 -13.40
CA GLY A 636 27.39 26.87 -12.49
C GLY A 636 28.41 25.76 -12.23
N VAL A 637 28.98 25.72 -11.03
CA VAL A 637 30.18 24.91 -10.72
C VAL A 637 29.83 23.44 -10.53
N VAL A 638 30.60 22.54 -11.16
CA VAL A 638 30.48 21.08 -10.99
C VAL A 638 31.70 20.55 -10.22
N LYS A 639 31.46 19.90 -9.09
CA LYS A 639 32.45 19.14 -8.33
C LYS A 639 32.00 17.69 -8.21
N ALA A 640 32.72 16.79 -8.85
CA ALA A 640 32.35 15.38 -8.91
C ALA A 640 33.52 14.47 -8.49
N ALA A 641 33.22 13.50 -7.64
CA ALA A 641 34.11 12.40 -7.30
C ALA A 641 33.39 11.07 -7.57
N ILE A 642 33.80 10.37 -8.63
CA ILE A 642 33.12 9.20 -9.15
C ILE A 642 34.06 8.00 -9.09
N LYS A 643 33.60 6.92 -8.47
CA LYS A 643 34.26 5.61 -8.43
C LYS A 643 33.27 4.54 -8.92
N THR A 644 33.67 3.73 -9.89
CA THR A 644 32.87 2.60 -10.37
C THR A 644 33.74 1.32 -10.46
N GLY A 645 33.11 0.16 -10.31
CA GLY A 645 33.72 -1.15 -10.57
C GLY A 645 33.82 -1.44 -12.06
N ASP A 646 33.68 -2.71 -12.42
CA ASP A 646 33.62 -3.14 -13.82
C ASP A 646 32.22 -2.85 -14.40
N ILE A 647 32.17 -2.34 -15.64
CA ILE A 647 30.93 -2.08 -16.36
C ILE A 647 30.87 -2.99 -17.58
N HIS A 648 29.83 -3.82 -17.63
CA HIS A 648 29.47 -4.63 -18.76
C HIS A 648 28.16 -4.12 -19.36
N ASN A 649 28.23 -3.57 -20.58
CA ASN A 649 27.07 -3.03 -21.30
C ASN A 649 26.93 -3.76 -22.64
N GLU A 650 25.86 -4.53 -22.80
CA GLU A 650 25.70 -5.41 -23.95
C GLU A 650 24.34 -5.23 -24.64
N VAL A 651 24.37 -5.21 -25.98
CA VAL A 651 23.18 -5.33 -26.81
C VAL A 651 23.33 -6.51 -27.78
N GLY A 652 22.33 -7.39 -27.87
CA GLY A 652 22.29 -8.48 -28.83
C GLY A 652 21.07 -8.47 -29.76
N GLY A 653 21.29 -8.57 -31.08
CA GLY A 653 20.30 -9.02 -32.08
C GLY A 653 19.60 -7.99 -32.98
N ASP A 654 20.28 -7.13 -33.76
CA ASP A 654 19.57 -6.02 -34.45
C ASP A 654 20.22 -5.33 -35.68
N ALA A 655 19.56 -4.32 -36.27
CA ALA A 655 20.08 -3.22 -37.07
C ALA A 655 19.83 -1.85 -36.36
N ASN A 656 20.84 -0.97 -36.24
CA ASN A 656 20.83 0.31 -35.49
C ASN A 656 20.77 0.24 -33.94
N ALA A 657 21.18 -0.89 -33.34
CA ALA A 657 21.36 -1.01 -31.89
C ALA A 657 22.25 0.10 -31.28
N LYS A 658 21.97 0.49 -30.03
CA LYS A 658 22.76 1.49 -29.29
C LYS A 658 23.23 0.93 -27.95
N SER A 659 24.54 0.85 -27.75
CA SER A 659 25.19 0.49 -26.48
C SER A 659 26.15 1.61 -26.11
N VAL A 660 25.84 2.41 -25.08
CA VAL A 660 26.73 3.53 -24.69
C VAL A 660 26.85 3.64 -23.17
N VAL A 661 28.09 3.86 -22.71
CA VAL A 661 28.44 4.11 -21.31
C VAL A 661 28.97 5.54 -21.15
N TYR A 662 28.36 6.30 -20.23
CA TYR A 662 28.73 7.67 -19.88
C TYR A 662 29.14 7.73 -18.40
N VAL A 663 30.36 8.23 -18.11
CA VAL A 663 30.87 8.37 -16.74
C VAL A 663 31.45 9.77 -16.52
N GLY A 664 30.84 10.57 -15.65
CA GLY A 664 31.33 11.89 -15.27
C GLY A 664 31.28 12.94 -16.38
N ASN A 665 30.32 12.84 -17.30
CA ASN A 665 30.19 13.77 -18.42
C ASN A 665 29.35 14.99 -18.05
N VAL A 666 29.72 16.15 -18.59
CA VAL A 666 28.99 17.42 -18.46
C VAL A 666 28.60 17.90 -19.86
N MET A 667 27.32 17.76 -20.19
CA MET A 667 26.81 17.91 -21.56
C MET A 667 26.61 19.36 -21.98
N GLU A 668 26.40 20.28 -21.03
CA GLU A 668 26.45 21.72 -21.26
C GLU A 668 26.69 22.45 -19.93
N GLN A 669 27.73 23.29 -19.87
CA GLN A 669 28.00 24.17 -18.74
C GLN A 669 28.16 25.61 -19.22
N LYS A 670 27.27 26.49 -18.75
CA LYS A 670 27.24 27.89 -19.18
C LYS A 670 28.16 28.81 -18.36
N GLN A 671 28.39 28.52 -17.07
CA GLN A 671 29.25 29.33 -16.20
C GLN A 671 29.98 28.43 -15.17
N GLY A 672 31.06 28.94 -14.58
CA GLY A 672 31.86 28.21 -13.56
C GLY A 672 32.99 27.36 -14.15
N THR A 673 33.81 26.78 -13.28
CA THR A 673 34.86 25.80 -13.65
C THR A 673 34.52 24.44 -13.05
N SER A 674 34.76 23.36 -13.80
CA SER A 674 34.47 22.00 -13.34
C SER A 674 35.71 21.31 -12.76
N ASP A 675 35.57 20.61 -11.63
CA ASP A 675 36.60 19.75 -11.03
C ASP A 675 36.04 18.33 -10.86
N ILE A 676 36.47 17.43 -11.74
CA ILE A 676 35.92 16.08 -11.89
C ILE A 676 37.03 15.05 -11.69
N LYS A 677 36.81 14.11 -10.76
CA LYS A 677 37.72 12.99 -10.49
C LYS A 677 36.99 11.68 -10.73
N ILE A 678 37.52 10.85 -11.63
CA ILE A 678 36.90 9.59 -12.04
C ILE A 678 37.89 8.43 -11.84
N SER A 679 37.43 7.36 -11.21
CA SER A 679 38.11 6.08 -11.08
C SER A 679 37.20 4.94 -11.53
N THR A 680 37.55 4.19 -12.56
CA THR A 680 36.73 3.06 -13.04
C THR A 680 37.50 1.74 -13.03
N GLY A 681 36.79 0.62 -12.94
CA GLY A 681 37.29 -0.69 -13.35
C GLY A 681 37.37 -0.82 -14.87
N ASN A 682 37.23 -2.05 -15.37
CA ASN A 682 37.16 -2.35 -16.80
C ASN A 682 35.79 -1.94 -17.36
N LEU A 683 35.78 -1.32 -18.54
CA LEU A 683 34.57 -0.86 -19.21
C LEU A 683 34.40 -1.59 -20.53
N SER A 684 33.25 -2.20 -20.74
CA SER A 684 32.90 -2.85 -22.00
C SER A 684 31.54 -2.38 -22.50
N SER A 685 31.51 -1.98 -23.77
CA SER A 685 30.30 -1.76 -24.55
C SER A 685 30.36 -2.70 -25.75
N SER A 686 29.38 -3.58 -25.86
CA SER A 686 29.34 -4.62 -26.89
C SER A 686 28.01 -4.60 -27.63
N ILE A 687 28.06 -4.77 -28.94
CA ILE A 687 26.92 -5.00 -29.81
C ILE A 687 27.17 -6.27 -30.63
N TYR A 688 26.29 -7.26 -30.49
CA TYR A 688 26.35 -8.52 -31.21
C TYR A 688 25.19 -8.64 -32.22
N ALA A 689 25.51 -9.12 -33.44
CA ALA A 689 24.56 -9.29 -34.54
C ALA A 689 23.85 -7.98 -34.98
N SER A 690 24.62 -6.87 -34.96
CA SER A 690 24.30 -5.46 -35.30
C SER A 690 24.47 -4.97 -36.77
N LEU A 691 23.46 -4.70 -37.61
CA LEU A 691 23.64 -3.90 -38.85
C LEU A 691 23.55 -2.38 -38.56
N GLY A 692 24.67 -1.65 -38.47
CA GLY A 692 24.69 -0.18 -38.38
C GLY A 692 24.50 0.42 -36.97
N GLY A 693 24.86 -0.33 -35.91
CA GLY A 693 24.77 0.11 -34.51
C GLY A 693 25.85 1.10 -34.05
N LEU A 694 25.65 1.67 -32.85
CA LEU A 694 26.56 2.59 -32.14
C LEU A 694 27.02 1.96 -30.83
N SER A 695 28.31 1.60 -30.73
CA SER A 695 28.96 1.20 -29.48
C SER A 695 29.90 2.31 -28.99
N GLY A 696 29.75 2.73 -27.73
CA GLY A 696 30.46 3.91 -27.22
C GLY A 696 30.81 3.86 -25.73
N ILE A 697 31.96 4.45 -25.38
CA ILE A 697 32.38 4.73 -24.00
C ILE A 697 32.84 6.19 -23.91
N GLU A 698 32.22 6.96 -23.02
CA GLU A 698 32.47 8.39 -22.83
C GLU A 698 32.78 8.70 -21.36
N ILE A 699 33.98 9.19 -21.06
CA ILE A 699 34.46 9.40 -19.68
C ILE A 699 34.97 10.82 -19.50
N GLY A 700 34.38 11.59 -18.59
CA GLY A 700 34.89 12.89 -18.18
C GLY A 700 34.88 13.97 -19.28
N ASN A 701 33.99 13.85 -20.27
CA ASN A 701 33.84 14.83 -21.33
C ASN A 701 33.05 16.05 -20.83
N VAL A 702 33.54 17.26 -21.09
CA VAL A 702 32.96 18.52 -20.62
C VAL A 702 32.74 19.46 -21.81
N LYS A 703 31.49 19.71 -22.15
CA LYS A 703 31.10 20.76 -23.10
C LYS A 703 30.81 22.04 -22.32
N ALA A 704 31.85 22.84 -22.14
CA ALA A 704 31.77 24.11 -21.40
C ALA A 704 32.33 25.26 -22.24
N ASP A 705 31.76 26.45 -22.04
CA ASP A 705 32.32 27.71 -22.54
C ASP A 705 33.54 28.17 -21.70
N HIS A 706 33.87 27.45 -20.62
CA HIS A 706 34.87 27.79 -19.60
C HIS A 706 35.80 26.58 -19.32
N GLY A 707 36.89 26.78 -18.57
CA GLY A 707 37.88 25.72 -18.30
C GLY A 707 37.40 24.63 -17.33
N ALA A 708 37.88 23.39 -17.52
CA ALA A 708 37.62 22.26 -16.66
C ALA A 708 38.92 21.54 -16.24
N ARG A 709 38.95 20.98 -15.04
CA ARG A 709 39.97 20.05 -14.55
C ARG A 709 39.33 18.67 -14.43
N VAL A 710 39.79 17.74 -15.26
CA VAL A 710 39.30 16.35 -15.25
C VAL A 710 40.47 15.42 -15.00
N ASN A 711 40.39 14.61 -13.95
CA ASN A 711 41.37 13.57 -13.63
C ASN A 711 40.70 12.20 -13.79
N VAL A 712 41.16 11.40 -14.74
CA VAL A 712 40.61 10.07 -15.03
C VAL A 712 41.66 8.99 -14.74
N SER A 713 41.25 7.98 -13.97
CA SER A 713 41.94 6.70 -13.82
C SER A 713 40.96 5.60 -14.22
N THR A 714 41.31 4.74 -15.16
CA THR A 714 40.37 3.76 -15.73
C THR A 714 41.10 2.45 -16.04
N GLY A 715 40.38 1.32 -15.98
CA GLY A 715 40.90 -0.02 -16.31
C GLY A 715 41.10 -0.22 -17.82
N SER A 716 40.71 -1.38 -18.34
CA SER A 716 40.67 -1.60 -19.81
C SER A 716 39.35 -1.08 -20.38
N GLN A 717 39.36 -0.49 -21.58
CA GLN A 717 38.15 -0.08 -22.30
C GLN A 717 38.00 -0.91 -23.58
N SER A 718 36.80 -1.42 -23.83
CA SER A 718 36.45 -2.11 -25.07
C SER A 718 35.10 -1.62 -25.58
N ALA A 719 35.08 -1.05 -26.78
CA ALA A 719 33.86 -0.71 -27.51
C ALA A 719 33.84 -1.54 -28.80
N THR A 720 32.95 -2.53 -28.87
CA THR A 720 32.90 -3.49 -29.97
C THR A 720 31.51 -3.55 -30.57
N ALA A 721 31.37 -3.17 -31.84
CA ALA A 721 30.22 -3.54 -32.65
C ALA A 721 30.63 -4.58 -33.69
N ALA A 722 29.97 -5.75 -33.68
CA ALA A 722 30.21 -6.81 -34.64
C ALA A 722 28.88 -7.37 -35.16
N ALA A 723 28.79 -7.61 -36.48
CA ALA A 723 27.72 -8.43 -37.04
C ALA A 723 28.24 -9.81 -37.37
N CYS A 724 27.49 -10.81 -36.93
CA CYS A 724 27.78 -12.21 -37.17
C CYS A 724 26.80 -12.72 -38.21
N VAL A 725 27.31 -13.10 -39.39
CA VAL A 725 26.51 -13.72 -40.44
C VAL A 725 26.73 -15.23 -40.35
N GLY A 726 25.63 -16.00 -40.25
CA GLY A 726 25.69 -17.45 -40.16
C GLY A 726 26.51 -18.05 -41.32
N LYS A 727 27.55 -18.83 -40.98
CA LYS A 727 28.56 -19.45 -41.87
C LYS A 727 29.68 -18.55 -42.41
N VAL A 728 29.64 -17.22 -42.22
CA VAL A 728 30.67 -16.29 -42.74
C VAL A 728 31.62 -15.81 -41.63
N GLY A 729 31.15 -15.80 -40.38
CA GLY A 729 31.89 -15.31 -39.21
C GLY A 729 31.40 -13.95 -38.73
N CYS A 730 31.98 -13.46 -37.63
CA CYS A 730 31.71 -12.14 -37.09
C CYS A 730 32.69 -11.13 -37.71
N LEU A 731 32.16 -10.11 -38.38
CA LEU A 731 32.94 -9.06 -39.04
C LEU A 731 32.72 -7.77 -38.25
N SER A 732 33.78 -7.22 -37.65
CA SER A 732 33.75 -5.96 -36.88
C SER A 732 33.86 -4.72 -37.77
N GLU A 733 34.48 -4.85 -38.95
CA GLU A 733 34.76 -3.73 -39.87
C GLU A 733 33.60 -3.35 -40.79
N LEU A 734 32.65 -4.26 -41.04
CA LEU A 734 31.56 -4.04 -42.02
C LEU A 734 30.33 -3.28 -41.46
N VAL A 735 30.27 -2.98 -40.15
CA VAL A 735 28.96 -2.88 -39.49
C VAL A 735 28.78 -1.90 -38.32
N GLY A 736 29.85 -1.40 -37.72
CA GLY A 736 29.74 -0.27 -36.79
C GLY A 736 29.65 1.03 -37.57
N LYS A 737 28.52 1.77 -37.49
CA LYS A 737 28.52 3.15 -37.99
C LYS A 737 29.58 3.97 -37.24
N LYS A 738 29.76 3.71 -35.92
CA LYS A 738 30.74 4.35 -35.02
C LYS A 738 31.04 3.42 -33.82
N ASN A 739 32.29 2.94 -33.68
CA ASN A 739 32.83 2.49 -32.39
C ASN A 739 33.61 3.67 -31.81
N CYS A 740 33.29 4.13 -30.60
CA CYS A 740 33.89 5.37 -30.08
C CYS A 740 34.29 5.27 -28.62
N ILE A 741 35.54 5.63 -28.30
CA ILE A 741 36.00 5.82 -26.93
C ILE A 741 36.51 7.26 -26.80
N MET A 742 35.91 8.03 -25.90
CA MET A 742 36.24 9.43 -25.65
C MET A 742 36.54 9.64 -24.16
N ILE A 743 37.71 10.20 -23.83
CA ILE A 743 38.16 10.40 -22.45
C ILE A 743 38.69 11.82 -22.28
N GLY A 744 38.08 12.61 -21.39
CA GLY A 744 38.60 13.90 -20.92
C GLY A 744 38.53 15.05 -21.94
N ASN A 745 37.61 14.99 -22.91
CA ASN A 745 37.48 16.07 -23.91
C ASN A 745 36.85 17.32 -23.30
N VAL A 746 37.52 18.48 -23.38
CA VAL A 746 37.01 19.77 -22.89
C VAL A 746 36.82 20.74 -24.05
N GLY A 747 35.62 21.30 -24.21
CA GLY A 747 35.32 22.37 -25.19
C GLY A 747 35.23 21.93 -26.66
N LEU A 748 35.27 20.62 -26.94
CA LEU A 748 35.09 20.05 -28.29
C LEU A 748 33.66 19.54 -28.48
N LYS A 749 33.08 19.73 -29.67
CA LYS A 749 31.90 18.95 -30.08
C LYS A 749 32.32 17.49 -30.15
N SER A 750 31.53 16.58 -29.57
CA SER A 750 31.77 15.14 -29.71
C SER A 750 31.89 14.78 -31.19
N HIS A 751 33.07 14.38 -31.63
CA HIS A 751 33.33 13.97 -33.01
C HIS A 751 33.90 12.56 -33.00
N CYS A 752 32.98 11.60 -33.04
CA CYS A 752 33.26 10.25 -33.52
C CYS A 752 33.08 10.32 -35.05
N GLY A 753 34.19 10.41 -35.81
CA GLY A 753 34.27 10.65 -37.28
C GLY A 753 33.65 9.55 -38.15
N ASP A 754 33.89 9.36 -39.45
CA ASP A 754 34.16 10.23 -40.62
C ASP A 754 33.14 9.76 -41.68
N THR A 755 32.35 10.65 -42.28
CA THR A 755 31.12 10.31 -43.03
C THR A 755 31.37 9.66 -44.40
N ASP A 756 32.59 9.77 -44.92
CA ASP A 756 32.81 9.67 -46.37
C ASP A 756 33.20 8.26 -46.85
N LEU A 757 33.51 7.33 -45.94
CA LEU A 757 33.98 5.96 -46.26
C LEU A 757 32.87 4.88 -46.29
N ILE A 758 31.64 5.20 -45.87
CA ILE A 758 30.57 4.21 -45.59
C ILE A 758 29.45 4.19 -46.65
N GLU A 759 29.23 5.29 -47.38
CA GLU A 759 28.17 5.37 -48.41
C GLU A 759 28.38 4.42 -49.60
N GLU A 760 29.62 3.98 -49.85
CA GLU A 760 29.96 3.13 -50.99
C GLU A 760 29.76 1.63 -50.69
N ALA A 761 29.84 1.21 -49.42
CA ALA A 761 29.59 -0.16 -48.97
C ALA A 761 28.09 -0.47 -48.77
N ILE A 762 27.27 0.54 -48.44
CA ILE A 762 25.81 0.40 -48.27
C ILE A 762 25.13 -0.06 -49.57
N LYS A 763 25.61 0.41 -50.73
CA LYS A 763 25.02 0.07 -52.05
C LYS A 763 25.20 -1.40 -52.46
N GLU A 764 26.20 -2.11 -51.96
CA GLU A 764 26.37 -3.55 -52.24
C GLU A 764 25.57 -4.44 -51.27
N LEU A 765 25.35 -3.99 -50.03
CA LEU A 765 24.62 -4.75 -49.00
C LEU A 765 23.09 -4.68 -49.14
N GLU A 766 22.53 -3.59 -49.68
CA GLU A 766 21.10 -3.51 -50.03
C GLU A 766 20.68 -4.62 -51.01
N LYS A 767 21.63 -5.12 -51.82
CA LYS A 767 21.41 -6.21 -52.77
C LYS A 767 21.36 -7.59 -52.11
N LEU A 768 21.98 -7.76 -50.94
CA LEU A 768 22.00 -9.01 -50.16
C LEU A 768 20.85 -9.08 -49.13
N GLY A 769 20.42 -7.92 -48.60
CA GLY A 769 19.31 -7.82 -47.65
C GLY A 769 17.97 -8.32 -48.20
N TYR A 770 17.74 -8.15 -49.51
CA TYR A 770 16.53 -8.60 -50.21
C TYR A 770 16.38 -10.14 -50.28
N GLU A 771 17.48 -10.89 -50.18
CA GLU A 771 17.45 -12.37 -50.17
C GLU A 771 17.24 -12.96 -48.76
N ILE A 772 17.64 -12.22 -47.71
CA ILE A 772 17.50 -12.63 -46.30
C ILE A 772 16.06 -12.42 -45.79
N GLU A 773 15.38 -11.37 -46.26
CA GLU A 773 13.99 -11.06 -45.89
C GLU A 773 13.03 -12.22 -46.19
N ASN A 774 13.28 -12.98 -47.26
CA ASN A 774 12.54 -14.20 -47.61
C ASN A 774 12.90 -15.45 -46.77
N GLY A 775 14.03 -15.44 -46.06
CA GLY A 775 14.47 -16.52 -45.16
C GLY A 775 13.94 -16.38 -43.73
N VAL A 776 13.77 -15.15 -43.24
CA VAL A 776 13.33 -14.84 -41.86
C VAL A 776 11.88 -15.28 -41.58
N VAL A 777 11.02 -15.33 -42.60
CA VAL A 777 9.65 -15.85 -42.50
C VAL A 777 9.62 -17.34 -42.11
N LYS A 778 10.71 -18.08 -42.31
CA LYS A 778 10.83 -19.49 -41.92
C LYS A 778 11.27 -19.68 -40.46
N LEU A 779 12.04 -18.75 -39.90
CA LEU A 779 12.53 -18.77 -38.51
C LEU A 779 11.44 -18.38 -37.50
N ALA A 780 10.47 -17.56 -37.92
CA ALA A 780 9.29 -17.21 -37.11
C ALA A 780 8.43 -18.44 -36.71
N LYS A 781 8.54 -19.57 -37.42
CA LYS A 781 7.86 -20.83 -37.07
C LYS A 781 8.62 -21.69 -36.04
N GLU A 782 9.91 -21.44 -35.81
CA GLU A 782 10.71 -22.16 -34.81
C GLU A 782 10.68 -21.47 -33.44
N VAL A 783 10.53 -20.13 -33.42
CA VAL A 783 10.36 -19.33 -32.20
C VAL A 783 9.07 -19.68 -31.42
N ASP A 784 8.01 -20.15 -32.10
CA ASP A 784 6.78 -20.66 -31.45
C ASP A 784 7.02 -21.90 -30.57
N ASN A 785 8.04 -22.71 -30.87
CA ASN A 785 8.38 -23.91 -30.11
C ASN A 785 9.31 -23.64 -28.91
N ASP A 786 10.10 -22.56 -28.92
CA ASP A 786 10.96 -22.19 -27.79
C ASP A 786 10.24 -21.29 -26.78
N LEU A 787 9.24 -20.50 -27.20
CA LEU A 787 8.29 -19.84 -26.28
C LEU A 787 7.48 -20.86 -25.46
N LYS A 788 7.15 -22.03 -26.03
CA LYS A 788 6.52 -23.16 -25.30
C LYS A 788 7.46 -23.82 -24.27
N LYS A 789 8.78 -23.83 -24.52
CA LYS A 789 9.79 -24.34 -23.56
C LYS A 789 10.08 -23.34 -22.45
N ALA A 790 10.12 -22.04 -22.75
CA ALA A 790 10.21 -20.98 -21.73
C ALA A 790 8.98 -20.98 -20.82
N GLY A 791 7.77 -21.18 -21.38
CA GLY A 791 6.56 -21.40 -20.60
C GLY A 791 6.61 -22.66 -19.71
N HIS A 792 7.31 -23.72 -20.14
CA HIS A 792 7.53 -24.92 -19.32
C HIS A 792 8.54 -24.71 -18.18
N ALA A 793 9.59 -23.91 -18.40
CA ALA A 793 10.57 -23.57 -17.35
C ALA A 793 9.96 -22.66 -16.28
N ILE A 794 9.11 -21.70 -16.68
CA ILE A 794 8.36 -20.82 -15.77
C ILE A 794 7.31 -21.62 -14.98
N SER A 795 6.60 -22.57 -15.61
CA SER A 795 5.71 -23.52 -14.92
C SER A 795 6.43 -24.36 -13.85
N HIS A 796 7.67 -24.79 -14.12
CA HIS A 796 8.47 -25.57 -13.17
C HIS A 796 8.97 -24.74 -11.98
N PHE A 797 9.20 -23.43 -12.17
CA PHE A 797 9.51 -22.49 -11.09
C PHE A 797 8.31 -22.30 -10.14
N PHE A 798 7.10 -22.14 -10.68
CA PHE A 798 5.87 -22.02 -9.88
C PHE A 798 5.51 -23.30 -9.10
N SER A 799 5.88 -24.50 -9.58
CA SER A 799 5.68 -25.76 -8.84
C SER A 799 6.59 -25.95 -7.61
N SER A 800 7.58 -25.08 -7.43
CA SER A 800 8.51 -25.12 -6.28
C SER A 800 8.23 -24.07 -5.20
N ILE A 801 7.31 -23.14 -5.48
CA ILE A 801 6.95 -22.01 -4.61
C ILE A 801 5.53 -22.16 -4.03
N PHE A 802 4.67 -22.99 -4.63
CA PHE A 802 3.35 -23.36 -4.08
C PHE A 802 3.31 -24.77 -3.50
#